data_AF-A0A091R0C8-F1
#
_entry.id   AF-A0A091R0C8-F1
#
_cell.length_a   1.000
_cell.length_b   1.000
_cell.length_c   1.000
_cell.angle_alpha   90.00
_cell.angle_beta   90.00
_cell.angle_gamma   90.00
#
_symmetry.space_group_name_H-M   'P 1'
#
loop_
_entity.id
_entity.type
_entity.pdbx_description
1 polymer ?
#
loop_
_entity_poly.entity_id
_entity_poly.type
_entity_poly.pdbx_seq_one_letter_code
_entity_poly.pdbx_strand_id
1 'polypeptide(L)'
;IFLPSLFQTPGRGGSQSSDSDSSAAPGNAVDMNSEGSSEGFICPLCMKSHGSAEELFKHYEAVHNSGIDSTHGGEGHLSPERDEVSLLRQEVKDLQASLKEERWYSEELKKELEKLQGQRQQVIALKYLKQTIILFFFMEIESLERQLEEIQVENFNIKQMKDLFEQKAAQLATEIVDLKSKYDEEISLRQSAEQKVTNLRQELQKERSTVEDLKTELLQRPGVEDVAVLKKELVQVQTLMDKMTLERERESEKLKDECKHLQAEQANSEATINQLRAELAKGPQEVAVYVQELQKLRSSVKELEQKNQILAEKLLMKEQDYTQLEEKHNEVSVSKKNMQASFHQKDLDCQQLQAKVSASEASIQRLQTELGEKGEASQKLKEELSEVETKYQHLKAECKQLQQQKEEKEQHGLQLQSELSQLHSKLLETERQLGEAHGRLKEQRQLSSEKLMDKEQQVADLQLKLSRAEEQLKEKAANSTELQHQLDKAKQQHQEQQTLQQNTTSKLREAQNDLEQVLRQIGDKDQKIQNLEALLQKSKENISLLEKEREDLYAKIQAGEGETAVLNQLQEKNHALQIQVTQLTEKLKNQSESHKQAQENLHEQVQEQKAHLRAAQDRVLSLEANITELTSQLNESKEKVSQLDVQVKAKTELLLSAEASKAAQRADLQNHLDTAQHTLQDKQQELNKVSVQLDQATAKLNDKQEYCAQLEVNLKEYKEKHLYLEQKTEELQGQLK
;
A
#
# COMPACT_ATOMS: atom_id res chain seq x y z
N ILE A 1 -43.89 -10.08 19.67
CA ILE A 1 -44.85 -9.03 20.11
C ILE A 1 -45.14 -8.17 18.89
N PHE A 2 -46.42 -7.93 18.61
CA PHE A 2 -47.04 -7.05 17.58
C PHE A 2 -46.49 -6.96 16.13
N LEU A 3 -47.43 -6.61 15.24
CA LEU A 3 -47.41 -6.81 13.78
C LEU A 3 -46.61 -5.75 12.97
N PRO A 4 -46.36 -6.00 11.67
CA PRO A 4 -45.73 -5.06 10.74
C PRO A 4 -46.74 -4.12 10.05
N SER A 5 -46.23 -3.21 9.21
CA SER A 5 -47.03 -2.32 8.35
C SER A 5 -46.86 -2.66 6.87
N LEU A 6 -47.98 -2.88 6.17
CA LEU A 6 -48.10 -2.87 4.71
C LEU A 6 -48.69 -1.51 4.27
N PHE A 7 -49.04 -1.36 2.97
CA PHE A 7 -49.90 -0.30 2.40
C PHE A 7 -49.28 1.11 2.27
N GLN A 8 -49.58 1.94 1.24
CA GLN A 8 -50.23 1.70 -0.08
C GLN A 8 -49.92 2.89 -1.03
N THR A 9 -50.12 2.71 -2.34
CA THR A 9 -50.26 3.83 -3.30
C THR A 9 -51.58 4.58 -3.10
N PRO A 10 -51.59 5.91 -3.35
CA PRO A 10 -52.24 6.41 -4.59
C PRO A 10 -51.46 7.60 -5.22
N GLY A 11 -51.69 8.03 -6.47
CA GLY A 11 -52.57 7.50 -7.51
C GLY A 11 -53.77 8.38 -7.88
N ARG A 12 -53.73 9.00 -9.09
CA ARG A 12 -54.84 9.36 -10.02
C ARG A 12 -54.99 10.86 -10.40
N GLY A 13 -55.14 11.11 -11.71
CA GLY A 13 -55.52 12.40 -12.34
C GLY A 13 -54.29 13.22 -12.82
N GLY A 14 -54.15 13.68 -14.08
CA GLY A 14 -55.09 13.74 -15.22
C GLY A 14 -55.78 15.11 -15.31
N SER A 15 -55.90 15.78 -16.47
CA SER A 15 -55.55 15.43 -17.87
C SER A 15 -55.43 16.72 -18.71
N GLN A 16 -55.01 16.61 -20.00
CA GLN A 16 -54.96 17.71 -21.01
C GLN A 16 -53.92 18.81 -20.71
N SER A 17 -53.31 19.53 -21.66
CA SER A 17 -53.04 19.40 -23.12
C SER A 17 -51.87 20.37 -23.44
N SER A 18 -51.26 20.49 -24.62
CA SER A 18 -51.54 20.00 -25.98
C SER A 18 -50.23 19.78 -26.76
N ASP A 19 -50.30 18.92 -27.77
CA ASP A 19 -49.69 18.96 -29.11
C ASP A 19 -48.65 20.06 -29.44
N SER A 20 -47.53 19.65 -30.05
CA SER A 20 -46.84 20.39 -31.12
C SER A 20 -45.93 19.41 -31.86
N ASP A 21 -46.48 18.76 -32.88
CA ASP A 21 -45.82 17.68 -33.61
C ASP A 21 -44.82 18.19 -34.67
N SER A 22 -43.71 17.46 -34.74
CA SER A 22 -42.92 17.08 -35.91
C SER A 22 -43.03 17.86 -37.23
N SER A 23 -41.89 18.40 -37.68
CA SER A 23 -41.62 18.67 -39.09
C SER A 23 -41.42 17.36 -39.87
N ALA A 24 -42.40 16.96 -40.69
CA ALA A 24 -42.39 15.68 -41.40
C ALA A 24 -41.70 15.73 -42.78
N ALA A 25 -41.14 14.60 -43.21
CA ALA A 25 -40.87 14.28 -44.61
C ALA A 25 -41.88 13.19 -45.08
N PRO A 26 -42.40 13.22 -46.32
CA PRO A 26 -43.64 12.51 -46.67
C PRO A 26 -43.42 11.14 -47.33
N GLY A 27 -44.47 10.30 -47.33
CA GLY A 27 -44.50 9.05 -48.07
C GLY A 27 -45.86 8.35 -48.13
N ASN A 28 -46.66 8.70 -49.15
CA ASN A 28 -47.92 8.04 -49.60
C ASN A 28 -49.14 8.08 -48.64
N ALA A 29 -50.40 7.96 -49.10
CA ALA A 29 -51.10 8.34 -50.35
C ALA A 29 -52.61 8.02 -50.16
N VAL A 30 -53.49 8.46 -51.10
CA VAL A 30 -54.90 7.99 -51.29
C VAL A 30 -55.91 8.44 -50.18
N ASP A 31 -57.05 9.10 -50.43
CA ASP A 31 -57.65 9.60 -51.69
C ASP A 31 -58.78 10.67 -51.51
N MET A 32 -59.22 11.22 -52.66
CA MET A 32 -60.57 11.72 -53.03
C MET A 32 -61.26 12.96 -52.37
N ASN A 33 -61.75 13.82 -53.29
CA ASN A 33 -62.92 14.71 -53.27
C ASN A 33 -62.98 15.94 -52.31
N SER A 34 -63.54 17.10 -52.71
CA SER A 34 -64.04 17.51 -54.05
C SER A 34 -63.87 19.01 -54.31
N GLU A 35 -63.67 19.34 -55.59
CA GLU A 35 -64.11 20.55 -56.32
C GLU A 35 -64.14 21.94 -55.64
N GLY A 36 -63.43 22.89 -56.26
CA GLY A 36 -64.17 24.06 -56.79
C GLY A 36 -63.96 25.46 -56.21
N SER A 37 -62.71 25.95 -56.07
CA SER A 37 -62.45 27.40 -56.19
C SER A 37 -61.06 27.68 -56.75
N SER A 38 -60.98 28.55 -57.76
CA SER A 38 -59.73 28.90 -58.46
C SER A 38 -59.31 30.34 -58.13
N GLU A 39 -58.57 30.53 -57.03
CA GLU A 39 -58.04 31.84 -56.63
C GLU A 39 -56.79 32.20 -57.44
N GLY A 40 -56.99 32.73 -58.65
CA GLY A 40 -55.94 33.30 -59.49
C GLY A 40 -55.57 34.74 -59.11
N PHE A 41 -54.34 35.14 -59.42
CA PHE A 41 -53.84 36.49 -59.12
C PHE A 41 -54.46 37.51 -60.09
N ILE A 42 -55.21 38.50 -59.58
CA ILE A 42 -55.90 39.50 -60.41
C ILE A 42 -55.10 40.81 -60.48
N CYS A 43 -54.94 41.38 -61.68
CA CYS A 43 -54.33 42.69 -61.87
C CYS A 43 -55.28 43.82 -61.43
N PRO A 44 -54.94 44.64 -60.41
CA PRO A 44 -55.85 45.65 -59.87
C PRO A 44 -56.16 46.81 -60.83
N LEU A 45 -55.38 46.97 -61.91
CA LEU A 45 -55.57 48.03 -62.91
C LEU A 45 -56.44 47.61 -64.11
N CYS A 46 -56.53 46.31 -64.42
CA CYS A 46 -57.27 45.83 -65.60
C CYS A 46 -58.21 44.64 -65.33
N MET A 47 -58.24 44.14 -64.09
CA MET A 47 -59.06 43.02 -63.60
C MET A 47 -58.93 41.68 -64.33
N LYS A 48 -57.82 41.46 -65.04
CA LYS A 48 -57.48 40.14 -65.61
C LYS A 48 -56.85 39.23 -64.55
N SER A 49 -57.23 37.95 -64.57
CA SER A 49 -56.65 36.90 -63.73
C SER A 49 -55.44 36.24 -64.42
N HIS A 50 -54.45 35.88 -63.60
CA HIS A 50 -53.19 35.24 -63.97
C HIS A 50 -52.95 34.02 -63.07
N GLY A 51 -52.22 33.02 -63.56
CA GLY A 51 -51.98 31.76 -62.85
C GLY A 51 -50.94 31.86 -61.74
N SER A 52 -50.14 32.93 -61.72
CA SER A 52 -49.06 33.15 -60.75
C SER A 52 -48.73 34.63 -60.54
N ALA A 53 -48.02 34.94 -59.45
CA ALA A 53 -47.51 36.27 -59.16
C ALA A 53 -46.51 36.76 -60.23
N GLU A 54 -45.60 35.91 -60.72
CA GLU A 54 -44.68 36.22 -61.83
C GLU A 54 -45.40 36.63 -63.13
N GLU A 55 -46.52 36.00 -63.46
CA GLU A 55 -47.32 36.37 -64.64
C GLU A 55 -48.01 37.72 -64.45
N LEU A 56 -48.56 37.98 -63.26
CA LEU A 56 -49.13 39.28 -62.91
C LEU A 56 -48.06 40.38 -62.96
N PHE A 57 -46.86 40.14 -62.42
CA PHE A 57 -45.75 41.10 -62.43
C PHE A 57 -45.32 41.45 -63.87
N LYS A 58 -45.09 40.43 -64.71
CA LYS A 58 -44.76 40.62 -66.14
C LYS A 58 -45.87 41.34 -66.90
N HIS A 59 -47.14 41.06 -66.58
CA HIS A 59 -48.26 41.79 -67.16
C HIS A 59 -48.28 43.27 -66.74
N TYR A 60 -48.01 43.56 -65.47
CA TYR A 60 -47.94 44.93 -64.95
C TYR A 60 -46.83 45.73 -65.64
N GLU A 61 -45.62 45.16 -65.75
CA GLU A 61 -44.52 45.79 -66.49
C GLU A 61 -44.86 46.01 -67.98
N ALA A 62 -45.40 45.00 -68.66
CA ALA A 62 -45.65 45.04 -70.10
C ALA A 62 -46.87 45.88 -70.54
N VAL A 63 -47.80 46.20 -69.63
CA VAL A 63 -49.08 46.87 -69.97
C VAL A 63 -49.32 48.17 -69.20
N HIS A 64 -48.69 48.37 -68.05
CA HIS A 64 -48.92 49.54 -67.19
C HIS A 64 -47.67 50.38 -66.90
N ASN A 65 -46.46 49.86 -67.13
CA ASN A 65 -45.20 50.53 -66.74
C ASN A 65 -44.49 51.29 -67.89
N SER A 66 -45.13 51.40 -69.07
CA SER A 66 -44.56 52.08 -70.24
C SER A 66 -44.83 53.60 -70.25
N GLY A 67 -44.18 54.34 -69.34
CA GLY A 67 -44.01 55.79 -69.51
C GLY A 67 -44.20 56.68 -68.27
N ILE A 68 -43.18 56.79 -67.43
CA ILE A 68 -42.72 58.10 -66.94
C ILE A 68 -41.22 58.18 -67.21
N ASP A 69 -40.84 59.13 -68.07
CA ASP A 69 -39.48 59.44 -68.46
C ASP A 69 -39.36 60.97 -68.58
N SER A 70 -38.14 61.51 -68.71
CA SER A 70 -37.80 62.94 -68.88
C SER A 70 -37.50 63.77 -67.62
N THR A 71 -36.20 63.91 -67.37
CA THR A 71 -35.56 65.00 -66.62
C THR A 71 -35.72 66.35 -67.34
N HIS A 72 -35.88 67.47 -66.59
CA HIS A 72 -35.43 68.86 -66.86
C HIS A 72 -36.13 69.82 -65.85
N GLY A 73 -35.64 70.99 -65.45
CA GLY A 73 -34.37 71.70 -65.76
C GLY A 73 -34.58 73.23 -65.85
N GLY A 74 -33.93 74.02 -64.99
CA GLY A 74 -34.03 75.51 -64.91
C GLY A 74 -34.01 75.99 -63.44
N GLU A 75 -33.16 76.91 -62.97
CA GLU A 75 -33.01 78.36 -63.28
C GLU A 75 -34.17 79.22 -62.72
N GLY A 76 -33.96 80.38 -62.05
CA GLY A 76 -32.72 81.04 -61.60
C GLY A 76 -32.98 82.45 -60.99
N HIS A 77 -31.99 83.02 -60.30
CA HIS A 77 -31.79 84.46 -60.02
C HIS A 77 -32.92 85.38 -59.43
N LEU A 78 -32.70 85.87 -58.19
CA LEU A 78 -33.12 87.17 -57.59
C LEU A 78 -34.59 87.70 -57.67
N SER A 79 -35.23 87.77 -56.48
CA SER A 79 -36.11 88.88 -55.99
C SER A 79 -37.53 89.09 -56.59
N PRO A 80 -38.49 89.73 -55.86
CA PRO A 80 -38.69 89.84 -54.40
C PRO A 80 -40.17 89.68 -53.89
N GLU A 81 -40.32 89.48 -52.56
CA GLU A 81 -41.42 89.97 -51.67
C GLU A 81 -42.91 89.56 -51.89
N ARG A 82 -43.74 89.29 -50.84
CA ARG A 82 -43.45 88.93 -49.43
C ARG A 82 -44.60 88.25 -48.66
N ASP A 83 -45.87 88.50 -48.99
CA ASP A 83 -46.97 88.35 -48.01
C ASP A 83 -47.58 86.94 -47.83
N GLU A 84 -47.59 86.07 -48.84
CA GLU A 84 -48.09 84.67 -48.72
C GLU A 84 -47.41 83.89 -47.58
N VAL A 85 -46.16 84.24 -47.29
CA VAL A 85 -45.34 83.72 -46.19
C VAL A 85 -46.06 83.80 -44.83
N SER A 86 -46.99 84.74 -44.65
CA SER A 86 -47.68 84.97 -43.38
C SER A 86 -48.78 83.96 -43.06
N LEU A 87 -49.53 83.48 -44.07
CA LEU A 87 -50.59 82.47 -43.87
C LEU A 87 -50.00 81.08 -43.68
N LEU A 88 -49.05 80.69 -44.55
CA LEU A 88 -48.29 79.44 -44.44
C LEU A 88 -47.59 79.32 -43.07
N ARG A 89 -47.13 80.45 -42.49
CA ARG A 89 -46.55 80.50 -41.15
C ARG A 89 -47.51 80.18 -40.00
N GLN A 90 -48.83 80.24 -40.20
CA GLN A 90 -49.79 79.86 -39.16
C GLN A 90 -50.16 78.38 -39.28
N GLU A 91 -50.51 77.91 -40.47
CA GLU A 91 -50.83 76.50 -40.73
C GLU A 91 -49.65 75.56 -40.35
N VAL A 92 -48.40 75.99 -40.61
CA VAL A 92 -47.19 75.30 -40.14
C VAL A 92 -47.08 75.22 -38.61
N LYS A 93 -47.59 76.18 -37.82
CA LYS A 93 -47.59 76.07 -36.35
C LYS A 93 -48.60 75.05 -35.85
N ASP A 94 -49.78 75.02 -36.47
CA ASP A 94 -50.89 74.18 -36.00
C ASP A 94 -50.61 72.72 -36.38
N LEU A 95 -50.02 72.48 -37.56
CA LEU A 95 -49.40 71.20 -37.91
C LEU A 95 -48.21 70.84 -36.98
N GLN A 96 -47.39 71.82 -36.56
CA GLN A 96 -46.35 71.59 -35.55
C GLN A 96 -46.89 71.30 -34.13
N ALA A 97 -48.15 71.64 -33.83
CA ALA A 97 -48.81 71.26 -32.58
C ALA A 97 -49.29 69.81 -32.64
N SER A 98 -50.10 69.47 -33.65
CA SER A 98 -50.59 68.10 -33.87
C SER A 98 -49.44 67.09 -34.03
N LEU A 99 -48.36 67.45 -34.74
CA LEU A 99 -47.16 66.60 -34.87
C LEU A 99 -46.42 66.38 -33.54
N LYS A 100 -46.54 67.28 -32.55
CA LYS A 100 -46.00 67.05 -31.20
C LYS A 100 -46.88 66.11 -30.38
N GLU A 101 -48.20 66.23 -30.52
CA GLU A 101 -49.17 65.36 -29.84
C GLU A 101 -49.06 63.92 -30.36
N GLU A 102 -49.04 63.70 -31.68
CA GLU A 102 -48.79 62.39 -32.30
C GLU A 102 -47.45 61.78 -31.89
N ARG A 103 -46.38 62.60 -31.82
CA ARG A 103 -45.08 62.15 -31.30
C ARG A 103 -45.15 61.78 -29.82
N TRP A 104 -45.92 62.51 -29.01
CA TRP A 104 -46.09 62.20 -27.59
C TRP A 104 -46.85 60.89 -27.39
N TYR A 105 -47.96 60.67 -28.10
CA TYR A 105 -48.69 59.40 -28.07
C TYR A 105 -47.82 58.25 -28.57
N SER A 106 -47.05 58.45 -29.65
CA SER A 106 -46.11 57.45 -30.17
C SER A 106 -45.03 57.06 -29.15
N GLU A 107 -44.45 58.04 -28.45
CA GLU A 107 -43.42 57.80 -27.43
C GLU A 107 -44.01 57.10 -26.19
N GLU A 108 -45.25 57.41 -25.79
CA GLU A 108 -45.91 56.75 -24.65
C GLU A 108 -46.32 55.31 -24.99
N LEU A 109 -46.84 55.06 -26.20
CA LEU A 109 -47.17 53.71 -26.68
C LEU A 109 -45.91 52.82 -26.76
N LYS A 110 -44.79 53.42 -27.19
CA LYS A 110 -43.47 52.78 -27.23
C LYS A 110 -42.97 52.39 -25.84
N LYS A 111 -43.11 53.24 -24.81
CA LYS A 111 -42.75 52.89 -23.42
C LYS A 111 -43.53 51.69 -22.91
N GLU A 112 -44.84 51.64 -23.16
CA GLU A 112 -45.67 50.52 -22.69
C GLU A 112 -45.36 49.22 -23.45
N LEU A 113 -44.99 49.31 -24.74
CA LEU A 113 -44.44 48.18 -25.50
C LEU A 113 -43.08 47.70 -24.96
N GLU A 114 -42.12 48.61 -24.70
CA GLU A 114 -40.81 48.28 -24.12
C GLU A 114 -40.96 47.61 -22.73
N LYS A 115 -41.92 48.08 -21.93
CA LYS A 115 -42.29 47.51 -20.62
C LYS A 115 -42.89 46.11 -20.72
N LEU A 116 -43.84 45.88 -21.63
CA LEU A 116 -44.43 44.55 -21.89
C LEU A 116 -43.39 43.58 -22.47
N GLN A 117 -42.51 44.06 -23.34
CA GLN A 117 -41.39 43.29 -23.88
C GLN A 117 -40.41 42.90 -22.76
N GLY A 118 -40.04 43.84 -21.88
CA GLY A 118 -39.21 43.58 -20.71
C GLY A 118 -39.80 42.54 -19.75
N GLN A 119 -41.12 42.60 -19.50
CA GLN A 119 -41.83 41.58 -18.70
C GLN A 119 -41.79 40.20 -19.39
N ARG A 120 -42.00 40.13 -20.70
CA ARG A 120 -41.87 38.87 -21.47
C ARG A 120 -40.45 38.31 -21.41
N GLN A 121 -39.43 39.17 -21.52
CA GLN A 121 -38.03 38.79 -21.32
C GLN A 121 -37.79 38.21 -19.91
N GLN A 122 -38.33 38.85 -18.86
CA GLN A 122 -38.22 38.34 -17.47
C GLN A 122 -38.89 36.99 -17.26
N VAL A 123 -40.08 36.76 -17.82
CA VAL A 123 -40.78 35.46 -17.70
C VAL A 123 -40.00 34.34 -18.41
N ILE A 124 -39.41 34.63 -19.58
CA ILE A 124 -38.53 33.69 -20.29
C ILE A 124 -37.27 33.40 -19.48
N ALA A 125 -36.60 34.44 -18.95
CA ALA A 125 -35.43 34.29 -18.10
C ALA A 125 -35.72 33.47 -16.82
N LEU A 126 -36.86 33.70 -16.16
CA LEU A 126 -37.30 32.92 -15.00
C LEU A 126 -37.59 31.45 -15.35
N LYS A 127 -38.11 31.15 -16.55
CA LYS A 127 -38.32 29.76 -17.00
C LYS A 127 -36.98 29.04 -17.21
N TYR A 128 -36.01 29.67 -17.88
CA TYR A 128 -34.67 29.11 -18.03
C TYR A 128 -33.96 28.96 -16.68
N LEU A 129 -34.00 29.97 -15.81
CA LEU A 129 -33.39 29.92 -14.48
C LEU A 129 -33.95 28.75 -13.65
N LYS A 130 -35.27 28.53 -13.66
CA LYS A 130 -35.89 27.36 -13.01
C LYS A 130 -35.41 26.04 -13.61
N GLN A 131 -35.31 25.95 -14.94
CA GLN A 131 -34.84 24.73 -15.61
C GLN A 131 -33.38 24.41 -15.24
N THR A 132 -32.51 25.42 -15.20
CA THR A 132 -31.11 25.29 -14.78
C THR A 132 -30.98 24.89 -13.31
N ILE A 133 -31.78 25.48 -12.42
CA ILE A 133 -31.81 25.13 -10.99
C ILE A 133 -32.27 23.69 -10.77
N ILE A 134 -33.30 23.23 -11.50
CA ILE A 134 -33.79 21.84 -11.43
C ILE A 134 -32.70 20.87 -11.91
N LEU A 135 -32.02 21.17 -13.02
CA LEU A 135 -30.94 20.33 -13.54
C LEU A 135 -29.74 20.29 -12.58
N PHE A 136 -29.40 21.42 -11.96
CA PHE A 136 -28.33 21.49 -10.95
C PHE A 136 -28.65 20.61 -9.74
N PHE A 137 -29.84 20.73 -9.14
CA PHE A 137 -30.24 19.87 -8.03
C PHE A 137 -30.32 18.39 -8.41
N PHE A 138 -30.71 18.06 -9.64
CA PHE A 138 -30.70 16.67 -10.11
C PHE A 138 -29.27 16.09 -10.13
N MET A 139 -28.31 16.82 -10.71
CA MET A 139 -26.91 16.39 -10.74
C MET A 139 -26.26 16.37 -9.35
N GLU A 140 -26.68 17.26 -8.44
CA GLU A 140 -26.22 17.28 -7.06
C GLU A 140 -26.75 16.06 -6.27
N ILE A 141 -28.01 15.67 -6.46
CA ILE A 141 -28.59 14.44 -5.90
C ILE A 141 -27.89 13.20 -6.45
N GLU A 142 -27.74 13.07 -7.77
CA GLU A 142 -27.05 11.94 -8.42
C GLU A 142 -25.58 11.81 -7.94
N SER A 143 -24.90 12.94 -7.72
CA SER A 143 -23.55 12.95 -7.13
C SER A 143 -23.52 12.53 -5.66
N LEU A 144 -24.54 12.87 -4.87
CA LEU A 144 -24.65 12.48 -3.46
C LEU A 144 -25.04 11.01 -3.31
N GLU A 145 -25.90 10.49 -4.19
CA GLU A 145 -26.25 9.07 -4.26
C GLU A 145 -25.01 8.22 -4.62
N ARG A 146 -24.23 8.62 -5.63
CA ARG A 146 -22.96 7.94 -5.97
C ARG A 146 -21.94 8.00 -4.82
N GLN A 147 -21.81 9.13 -4.13
CA GLN A 147 -20.94 9.23 -2.94
C GLN A 147 -21.43 8.31 -1.80
N LEU A 148 -22.74 8.15 -1.62
CA LEU A 148 -23.31 7.25 -0.62
C LEU A 148 -23.04 5.78 -0.96
N GLU A 149 -23.10 5.39 -2.24
CA GLU A 149 -22.71 4.04 -2.69
C GLU A 149 -21.21 3.79 -2.49
N GLU A 150 -20.35 4.75 -2.86
CA GLU A 150 -18.90 4.68 -2.64
C GLU A 150 -18.55 4.51 -1.15
N ILE A 151 -19.20 5.27 -0.27
CA ILE A 151 -19.05 5.15 1.19
C ILE A 151 -19.58 3.81 1.72
N GLN A 152 -20.64 3.23 1.14
CA GLN A 152 -21.13 1.91 1.53
C GLN A 152 -20.16 0.79 1.13
N VAL A 153 -19.59 0.85 -0.08
CA VAL A 153 -18.55 -0.08 -0.54
C VAL A 153 -17.29 0.04 0.31
N GLU A 154 -16.86 1.26 0.64
CA GLU A 154 -15.71 1.49 1.52
C GLU A 154 -15.96 0.95 2.93
N ASN A 155 -17.15 1.17 3.52
CA ASN A 155 -17.52 0.58 4.82
C ASN A 155 -17.51 -0.96 4.79
N PHE A 156 -17.95 -1.59 3.70
CA PHE A 156 -17.91 -3.04 3.54
C PHE A 156 -16.46 -3.56 3.45
N ASN A 157 -15.58 -2.85 2.74
CA ASN A 157 -14.15 -3.16 2.65
C ASN A 157 -13.44 -2.98 4.00
N ILE A 158 -13.68 -1.86 4.70
CA ILE A 158 -13.19 -1.60 6.06
C ILE A 158 -13.65 -2.70 7.02
N LYS A 159 -14.90 -3.16 6.89
CA LYS A 159 -15.41 -4.27 7.72
C LYS A 159 -14.67 -5.59 7.43
N GLN A 160 -14.50 -5.98 6.17
CA GLN A 160 -13.71 -7.17 5.82
C GLN A 160 -12.27 -7.08 6.33
N MET A 161 -11.63 -5.91 6.20
CA MET A 161 -10.29 -5.68 6.74
C MET A 161 -10.27 -5.79 8.27
N LYS A 162 -11.25 -5.22 8.98
CA LYS A 162 -11.38 -5.35 10.44
C LYS A 162 -11.52 -6.82 10.85
N ASP A 163 -12.44 -7.55 10.23
CA ASP A 163 -12.74 -8.94 10.57
C ASP A 163 -11.51 -9.84 10.31
N LEU A 164 -10.74 -9.56 9.24
CA LEU A 164 -9.44 -10.19 8.96
C LEU A 164 -8.34 -9.84 9.98
N PHE A 165 -8.25 -8.57 10.41
CA PHE A 165 -7.31 -8.17 11.47
C PHE A 165 -7.67 -8.79 12.82
N GLU A 166 -8.96 -8.94 13.14
CA GLU A 166 -9.45 -9.57 14.36
C GLU A 166 -9.13 -11.08 14.36
N GLN A 167 -9.34 -11.77 13.23
CA GLN A 167 -8.89 -13.16 13.03
C GLN A 167 -7.36 -13.31 13.17
N LYS A 168 -6.58 -12.39 12.57
CA LYS A 168 -5.12 -12.41 12.65
C LYS A 168 -4.61 -12.11 14.07
N ALA A 169 -5.27 -11.24 14.82
CA ALA A 169 -4.97 -10.98 16.22
C ALA A 169 -5.25 -12.21 17.10
N ALA A 170 -6.37 -12.91 16.86
CA ALA A 170 -6.68 -14.17 17.54
C ALA A 170 -5.64 -15.26 17.25
N GLN A 171 -5.22 -15.41 15.99
CA GLN A 171 -4.15 -16.35 15.62
C GLN A 171 -2.83 -16.01 16.32
N LEU A 172 -2.39 -14.74 16.26
CA LEU A 172 -1.16 -14.30 16.93
C LEU A 172 -1.23 -14.49 18.46
N ALA A 173 -2.40 -14.34 19.08
CA ALA A 173 -2.58 -14.63 20.50
C ALA A 173 -2.37 -16.13 20.81
N THR A 174 -2.86 -17.04 19.95
CA THR A 174 -2.57 -18.48 20.06
C THR A 174 -1.08 -18.77 19.87
N GLU A 175 -0.44 -18.21 18.84
CA GLU A 175 0.99 -18.39 18.58
C GLU A 175 1.87 -17.88 19.74
N ILE A 176 1.49 -16.78 20.40
CA ILE A 176 2.17 -16.26 21.59
C ILE A 176 2.03 -17.21 22.79
N VAL A 177 0.89 -17.87 22.97
CA VAL A 177 0.71 -18.89 24.02
C VAL A 177 1.55 -20.13 23.74
N ASP A 178 1.58 -20.61 22.50
CA ASP A 178 2.37 -21.78 22.07
C ASP A 178 3.89 -21.52 22.05
N LEU A 179 4.32 -20.27 21.84
CA LEU A 179 5.72 -19.86 22.01
C LEU A 179 6.06 -19.75 23.49
N LYS A 180 5.14 -19.26 24.33
CA LYS A 180 5.37 -19.14 25.77
C LYS A 180 5.48 -20.50 26.46
N SER A 181 4.63 -21.47 26.13
CA SER A 181 4.73 -22.83 26.71
C SER A 181 6.09 -23.47 26.40
N LYS A 182 6.55 -23.40 25.15
CA LYS A 182 7.89 -23.87 24.74
C LYS A 182 9.03 -23.10 25.43
N TYR A 183 8.86 -21.80 25.64
CA TYR A 183 9.84 -20.99 26.37
C TYR A 183 9.92 -21.36 27.86
N ASP A 184 8.78 -21.60 28.50
CA ASP A 184 8.71 -22.06 29.89
C ASP A 184 9.27 -23.51 30.04
N GLU A 185 9.07 -24.37 29.03
CA GLU A 185 9.72 -25.69 28.93
C GLU A 185 11.25 -25.59 28.78
N GLU A 186 11.76 -24.75 27.87
CA GLU A 186 13.20 -24.51 27.68
C GLU A 186 13.85 -23.88 28.93
N ILE A 187 13.15 -23.01 29.66
CA ILE A 187 13.61 -22.53 30.97
C ILE A 187 13.79 -23.71 31.94
N SER A 188 12.83 -24.63 32.01
CA SER A 188 12.89 -25.80 32.90
C SER A 188 14.06 -26.74 32.54
N LEU A 189 14.25 -27.01 31.24
CA LEU A 189 15.39 -27.80 30.73
C LEU A 189 16.72 -27.10 31.03
N ARG A 190 16.80 -25.79 30.82
CA ARG A 190 17.98 -24.97 31.14
C ARG A 190 18.31 -24.98 32.63
N GLN A 191 17.32 -24.80 33.51
CA GLN A 191 17.53 -24.88 34.96
C GLN A 191 18.02 -26.27 35.38
N SER A 192 17.51 -27.34 34.79
CA SER A 192 18.02 -28.71 35.00
C SER A 192 19.47 -28.86 34.54
N ALA A 193 19.86 -28.25 33.42
CA ALA A 193 21.23 -28.24 32.92
C ALA A 193 22.17 -27.42 33.81
N GLU A 194 21.76 -26.22 34.24
CA GLU A 194 22.53 -25.36 35.14
C GLU A 194 22.75 -26.04 36.50
N GLN A 195 21.74 -26.74 37.05
CA GLN A 195 21.91 -27.52 38.28
C GLN A 195 22.87 -28.72 38.12
N LYS A 196 22.92 -29.35 36.95
CA LYS A 196 23.93 -30.39 36.66
C LYS A 196 25.34 -29.77 36.61
N VAL A 197 25.48 -28.59 36.02
CA VAL A 197 26.76 -27.85 35.95
C VAL A 197 27.22 -27.38 37.34
N THR A 198 26.32 -26.93 38.22
CA THR A 198 26.71 -26.56 39.60
C THR A 198 27.14 -27.78 40.41
N ASN A 199 26.46 -28.92 40.29
CA ASN A 199 26.87 -30.17 40.92
C ASN A 199 28.27 -30.61 40.44
N LEU A 200 28.50 -30.67 39.12
CA LEU A 200 29.81 -31.02 38.53
C LEU A 200 30.92 -30.05 38.94
N ARG A 201 30.61 -28.75 39.11
CA ARG A 201 31.58 -27.76 39.65
C ARG A 201 31.94 -28.04 41.11
N GLN A 202 30.99 -28.48 41.95
CA GLN A 202 31.27 -28.87 43.34
C GLN A 202 32.12 -30.14 43.41
N GLU A 203 31.87 -31.12 42.55
CA GLU A 203 32.68 -32.34 42.44
C GLU A 203 34.11 -32.03 41.98
N LEU A 204 34.26 -31.22 40.92
CA LEU A 204 35.56 -30.74 40.45
C LEU A 204 36.30 -29.92 41.53
N GLN A 205 35.59 -29.17 42.36
CA GLN A 205 36.21 -28.41 43.45
C GLN A 205 36.68 -29.33 44.59
N LYS A 206 35.96 -30.42 44.90
CA LYS A 206 36.42 -31.45 45.85
C LYS A 206 37.70 -32.13 45.37
N GLU A 207 37.77 -32.49 44.09
CA GLU A 207 38.98 -33.08 43.51
C GLU A 207 40.14 -32.07 43.36
N ARG A 208 39.85 -30.77 43.34
CA ARG A 208 40.90 -29.74 43.46
C ARG A 208 41.46 -29.64 44.88
N SER A 209 40.64 -29.81 45.91
CA SER A 209 41.15 -29.91 47.29
C SER A 209 41.97 -31.18 47.48
N THR A 210 41.48 -32.37 47.09
CA THR A 210 42.24 -33.63 47.26
C THR A 210 43.61 -33.59 46.56
N VAL A 211 43.69 -32.99 45.37
CA VAL A 211 44.96 -32.80 44.66
C VAL A 211 45.89 -31.81 45.37
N GLU A 212 45.37 -30.74 45.99
CA GLU A 212 46.19 -29.78 46.73
C GLU A 212 46.63 -30.33 48.10
N ASP A 213 45.79 -31.14 48.75
CA ASP A 213 46.12 -31.90 49.97
C ASP A 213 47.25 -32.90 49.67
N LEU A 214 47.09 -33.76 48.65
CA LEU A 214 48.13 -34.69 48.19
C LEU A 214 49.43 -33.98 47.77
N LYS A 215 49.32 -32.78 47.19
CA LYS A 215 50.46 -31.93 46.80
C LYS A 215 51.17 -31.31 48.01
N THR A 216 50.45 -30.96 49.07
CA THR A 216 51.06 -30.48 50.32
C THR A 216 51.67 -31.61 51.13
N GLU A 217 51.11 -32.83 51.13
CA GLU A 217 51.78 -34.03 51.62
C GLU A 217 53.08 -34.32 50.85
N LEU A 218 53.05 -34.23 49.52
CA LEU A 218 54.23 -34.46 48.66
C LEU A 218 55.34 -33.41 48.84
N LEU A 219 55.00 -32.22 49.34
CA LEU A 219 55.95 -31.16 49.69
C LEU A 219 56.59 -31.34 51.08
N GLN A 220 56.03 -32.16 51.98
CA GLN A 220 56.59 -32.41 53.32
C GLN A 220 57.76 -33.42 53.32
N ARG A 221 58.69 -33.28 52.36
CA ARG A 221 59.99 -33.96 52.40
C ARG A 221 61.05 -33.02 53.00
N PRO A 222 61.64 -33.35 54.17
CA PRO A 222 62.64 -32.49 54.79
C PRO A 222 63.93 -32.43 53.96
N GLY A 223 64.55 -31.25 53.88
CA GLY A 223 65.81 -31.04 53.15
C GLY A 223 65.99 -29.70 52.42
N VAL A 224 65.07 -28.72 52.58
CA VAL A 224 65.15 -27.40 51.91
C VAL A 224 65.43 -26.25 52.89
N GLU A 225 65.39 -26.50 54.20
CA GLU A 225 65.41 -25.47 55.24
C GLU A 225 66.82 -24.93 55.54
N ASP A 226 67.87 -25.74 55.37
CA ASP A 226 69.27 -25.34 55.61
C ASP A 226 69.78 -24.21 54.69
N VAL A 227 69.16 -24.05 53.51
CA VAL A 227 69.59 -23.06 52.50
C VAL A 227 69.17 -21.63 52.87
N ALA A 228 68.15 -21.48 53.73
CA ALA A 228 67.63 -20.16 54.12
C ALA A 228 68.51 -19.43 55.15
N VAL A 229 69.21 -20.18 56.02
CA VAL A 229 70.01 -19.61 57.13
C VAL A 229 71.28 -18.94 56.61
N LEU A 230 72.01 -19.60 55.70
CA LEU A 230 73.31 -19.15 55.17
C LEU A 230 73.25 -17.80 54.43
N LYS A 231 72.08 -17.36 53.94
CA LYS A 231 71.93 -16.04 53.32
C LYS A 231 71.77 -14.88 54.32
N LYS A 232 71.48 -15.16 55.59
CA LYS A 232 71.09 -14.13 56.57
C LYS A 232 72.27 -13.48 57.28
N GLU A 233 73.37 -14.22 57.45
CA GLU A 233 74.57 -13.73 58.17
C GLU A 233 75.46 -12.85 57.28
N LEU A 234 75.54 -13.13 55.97
CA LEU A 234 76.41 -12.43 55.02
C LEU A 234 76.09 -10.93 54.87
N VAL A 235 74.85 -10.51 55.17
CA VAL A 235 74.38 -9.12 55.00
C VAL A 235 74.76 -8.22 56.19
N GLN A 236 75.09 -8.77 57.37
CA GLN A 236 75.38 -7.95 58.55
C GLN A 236 76.78 -7.33 58.56
N VAL A 237 77.72 -7.82 57.75
CA VAL A 237 79.11 -7.32 57.71
C VAL A 237 79.24 -6.00 56.93
N GLN A 238 78.44 -5.80 55.88
CA GLN A 238 78.58 -4.63 54.99
C GLN A 238 78.19 -3.31 55.68
N THR A 239 77.12 -3.33 56.48
CA THR A 239 76.48 -2.13 57.07
C THR A 239 77.33 -1.42 58.14
N LEU A 240 78.41 -2.04 58.63
CA LEU A 240 79.28 -1.45 59.64
C LEU A 240 80.29 -0.45 59.06
N MET A 241 80.63 -0.60 57.78
CA MET A 241 81.75 0.10 57.15
C MET A 241 81.42 1.55 56.75
N ASP A 242 80.23 1.79 56.18
CA ASP A 242 79.80 3.12 55.70
C ASP A 242 79.70 4.17 56.83
N LYS A 243 79.55 3.71 58.09
CA LYS A 243 79.35 4.58 59.25
C LYS A 243 80.62 5.30 59.71
N MET A 244 81.82 4.81 59.35
CA MET A 244 83.09 5.42 59.78
C MET A 244 83.58 6.57 58.88
N THR A 245 83.06 6.71 57.66
CA THR A 245 83.51 7.73 56.71
C THR A 245 82.98 9.12 57.07
N LEU A 246 81.76 9.18 57.62
CA LEU A 246 80.96 10.39 57.81
C LEU A 246 81.35 11.25 59.04
N GLU A 247 82.28 10.78 59.87
CA GLU A 247 82.77 11.52 61.05
C GLU A 247 84.06 12.31 60.76
N ARG A 248 84.92 11.85 59.85
CA ARG A 248 86.22 12.50 59.56
C ARG A 248 86.10 13.87 58.88
N GLU A 249 85.03 14.14 58.15
CA GLU A 249 84.88 15.39 57.40
C GLU A 249 84.53 16.58 58.31
N ARG A 250 83.95 16.35 59.50
CA ARG A 250 83.45 17.42 60.39
C ARG A 250 84.51 18.12 61.24
N GLU A 251 85.72 17.58 61.33
CA GLU A 251 86.79 18.16 62.16
C GLU A 251 87.70 19.11 61.37
N SER A 252 87.79 18.95 60.03
CA SER A 252 88.72 19.72 59.19
C SER A 252 88.36 21.20 59.05
N GLU A 253 87.08 21.57 59.15
CA GLU A 253 86.61 22.95 58.89
C GLU A 253 86.99 23.92 60.04
N LYS A 254 87.01 23.43 61.29
CA LYS A 254 87.04 24.28 62.50
C LYS A 254 88.40 24.94 62.78
N LEU A 255 89.51 24.36 62.31
CA LEU A 255 90.87 24.84 62.61
C LEU A 255 91.35 25.99 61.71
N LYS A 256 90.50 26.48 60.80
CA LYS A 256 90.91 27.38 59.71
C LYS A 256 90.74 28.87 60.01
N ASP A 257 89.91 29.24 60.99
CA ASP A 257 89.53 30.63 61.24
C ASP A 257 90.31 31.32 62.38
N GLU A 258 90.80 30.58 63.38
CA GLU A 258 91.53 31.16 64.52
C GLU A 258 92.85 31.86 64.12
N CYS A 259 93.52 31.39 63.06
CA CYS A 259 94.80 31.95 62.62
C CYS A 259 94.74 33.40 62.09
N LYS A 260 93.55 33.95 61.78
CA LYS A 260 93.43 35.31 61.21
C LYS A 260 93.38 36.42 62.26
N HIS A 261 93.08 36.11 63.51
CA HIS A 261 92.76 37.15 64.52
C HIS A 261 94.02 37.86 65.07
N LEU A 262 95.13 37.13 65.22
CA LEU A 262 96.32 37.58 65.97
C LEU A 262 97.30 38.47 65.17
N GLN A 263 96.99 38.80 63.91
CA GLN A 263 97.94 39.50 63.02
C GLN A 263 97.77 41.04 63.00
N ALA A 264 96.83 41.60 63.77
CA ALA A 264 96.43 43.01 63.68
C ALA A 264 96.99 43.95 64.76
N GLU A 265 97.29 43.46 65.97
CA GLU A 265 97.59 44.34 67.13
C GLU A 265 99.02 44.90 67.17
N GLN A 266 99.95 44.35 66.37
CA GLN A 266 101.38 44.69 66.46
C GLN A 266 101.74 46.12 65.98
N ALA A 267 100.90 46.77 65.17
CA ALA A 267 101.27 47.97 64.41
C ALA A 267 101.15 49.32 65.15
N ASN A 268 100.75 49.34 66.43
CA ASN A 268 100.17 50.54 67.07
C ASN A 268 101.03 51.21 68.18
N SER A 269 102.36 51.13 68.12
CA SER A 269 103.22 51.43 69.29
C SER A 269 104.44 52.34 69.11
N GLU A 270 104.95 52.59 67.90
CA GLU A 270 106.39 52.90 67.75
C GLU A 270 106.80 54.36 67.44
N ALA A 271 105.90 55.27 67.01
CA ALA A 271 106.31 56.53 66.36
C ALA A 271 106.19 57.85 67.16
N THR A 272 105.38 57.93 68.23
CA THR A 272 104.80 59.22 68.70
C THR A 272 105.65 60.03 69.70
N ILE A 273 106.92 59.69 69.95
CA ILE A 273 107.61 60.07 71.20
C ILE A 273 108.67 61.19 71.11
N ASN A 274 109.30 61.45 69.96
CA ASN A 274 110.66 62.03 69.99
C ASN A 274 110.84 63.57 70.09
N GLN A 275 110.00 64.43 69.48
CA GLN A 275 110.48 65.79 69.10
C GLN A 275 109.60 67.01 69.50
N LEU A 276 109.24 67.14 70.78
CA LEU A 276 108.65 68.38 71.35
C LEU A 276 109.28 68.79 72.69
N ARG A 277 110.59 69.09 72.70
CA ARG A 277 111.29 69.56 73.92
C ARG A 277 112.29 70.70 73.67
N ALA A 278 111.99 71.83 74.32
CA ALA A 278 112.89 72.92 74.73
C ALA A 278 113.58 73.78 73.64
N GLU A 279 113.97 75.05 73.90
CA GLU A 279 113.37 76.19 74.64
C GLU A 279 114.34 77.41 74.58
N LEU A 280 113.98 78.49 75.29
CA LEU A 280 114.88 79.44 75.99
C LEU A 280 115.18 80.84 75.37
N ALA A 281 114.95 81.84 76.24
CA ALA A 281 115.06 83.31 76.14
C ALA A 281 116.25 83.92 75.36
N LYS A 282 116.17 85.08 74.67
CA LYS A 282 115.67 86.46 74.98
C LYS A 282 116.58 87.29 75.93
N GLY A 283 117.05 88.47 75.46
CA GLY A 283 117.69 89.54 76.25
C GLY A 283 118.09 90.77 75.37
N PRO A 284 117.87 92.07 75.73
CA PRO A 284 117.73 93.12 74.69
C PRO A 284 118.37 94.54 74.93
N GLN A 285 118.34 95.34 73.85
CA GLN A 285 118.04 96.79 73.76
C GLN A 285 119.05 97.97 74.05
N GLU A 286 119.15 98.85 73.03
CA GLU A 286 119.25 100.35 72.99
C GLU A 286 120.30 101.17 73.79
N VAL A 287 120.97 102.11 73.09
CA VAL A 287 121.06 103.57 73.43
C VAL A 287 121.91 104.40 72.45
N ALA A 288 122.86 103.82 71.70
CA ALA A 288 123.74 104.54 70.73
C ALA A 288 123.02 105.07 69.45
N VAL A 289 121.71 105.32 69.54
CA VAL A 289 120.77 105.48 68.43
C VAL A 289 120.95 106.82 67.69
N TYR A 290 121.26 107.91 68.40
CA TYR A 290 121.15 109.28 67.85
C TYR A 290 122.12 109.61 66.70
N VAL A 291 123.24 108.89 66.54
CA VAL A 291 124.13 109.06 65.39
C VAL A 291 123.59 108.33 64.14
N GLN A 292 122.81 107.26 64.30
CA GLN A 292 122.18 106.58 63.17
C GLN A 292 121.04 107.39 62.54
N GLU A 293 120.38 108.29 63.25
CA GLU A 293 119.11 108.87 62.77
C GLU A 293 119.28 109.87 61.61
N LEU A 294 120.38 110.61 61.59
CA LEU A 294 120.77 111.41 60.41
C LEU A 294 121.15 110.53 59.21
N GLN A 295 121.54 109.27 59.44
CA GLN A 295 121.78 108.28 58.38
C GLN A 295 120.47 107.60 57.93
N LYS A 296 119.53 107.32 58.85
CA LYS A 296 118.17 106.81 58.57
C LYS A 296 117.38 107.75 57.67
N LEU A 297 117.47 109.07 57.87
CA LEU A 297 116.80 110.04 56.98
C LEU A 297 117.28 109.92 55.53
N ARG A 298 118.57 109.60 55.33
CA ARG A 298 119.16 109.43 53.99
C ARG A 298 118.84 108.07 53.35
N SER A 299 118.58 107.02 54.13
CA SER A 299 118.05 105.75 53.61
C SER A 299 116.55 105.83 53.33
N SER A 300 115.78 106.56 54.15
CA SER A 300 114.32 106.73 54.00
C SER A 300 113.92 107.36 52.65
N VAL A 301 114.68 108.34 52.15
CA VAL A 301 114.47 108.88 50.79
C VAL A 301 114.67 107.80 49.72
N LYS A 302 115.73 106.98 49.85
CA LYS A 302 116.02 105.88 48.91
C LYS A 302 114.98 104.76 48.97
N GLU A 303 114.43 104.49 50.15
CA GLU A 303 113.28 103.60 50.30
C GLU A 303 112.02 104.15 49.63
N LEU A 304 111.79 105.47 49.65
CA LEU A 304 110.64 106.08 48.98
C LEU A 304 110.80 106.04 47.45
N GLU A 305 112.01 106.23 46.92
CA GLU A 305 112.33 105.99 45.50
C GLU A 305 112.04 104.53 45.10
N GLN A 306 112.53 103.55 45.88
CA GLN A 306 112.23 102.13 45.64
C GLN A 306 110.73 101.80 45.79
N LYS A 307 110.03 102.40 46.75
CA LYS A 307 108.58 102.21 46.92
C LYS A 307 107.80 102.76 45.73
N ASN A 308 108.20 103.90 45.15
CA ASN A 308 107.62 104.42 43.91
C ASN A 308 107.88 103.50 42.71
N GLN A 309 109.10 102.98 42.56
CA GLN A 309 109.44 102.01 41.51
C GLN A 309 108.55 100.74 41.61
N ILE A 310 108.44 100.18 42.81
CA ILE A 310 107.60 99.00 43.10
C ILE A 310 106.10 99.30 42.90
N LEU A 311 105.64 100.53 43.14
CA LEU A 311 104.26 100.95 42.88
C LEU A 311 103.98 101.10 41.38
N ALA A 312 104.92 101.64 40.60
CA ALA A 312 104.80 101.71 39.14
C ALA A 312 104.75 100.32 38.50
N GLU A 313 105.62 99.40 38.94
CA GLU A 313 105.62 97.99 38.50
C GLU A 313 104.31 97.28 38.87
N LYS A 314 103.76 97.55 40.06
CA LYS A 314 102.43 97.05 40.47
C LYS A 314 101.28 97.66 39.68
N LEU A 315 101.38 98.91 39.25
CA LEU A 315 100.38 99.55 38.39
C LEU A 315 100.38 98.90 37.01
N LEU A 316 101.55 98.73 36.40
CA LEU A 316 101.73 98.05 35.11
C LEU A 316 101.23 96.60 35.15
N MET A 317 101.54 95.86 36.22
CA MET A 317 100.96 94.52 36.44
C MET A 317 99.44 94.55 36.57
N LYS A 318 98.85 95.60 37.18
CA LYS A 318 97.39 95.73 37.29
C LYS A 318 96.73 96.11 35.96
N GLU A 319 97.39 96.87 35.10
CA GLU A 319 96.93 97.15 33.73
C GLU A 319 96.97 95.87 32.86
N GLN A 320 97.98 95.02 33.05
CA GLN A 320 98.08 93.70 32.42
C GLN A 320 97.06 92.69 32.98
N ASP A 321 96.80 92.68 34.29
CA ASP A 321 95.70 91.91 34.90
C ASP A 321 94.34 92.32 34.30
N TYR A 322 94.12 93.63 34.13
CA TYR A 322 92.84 94.18 33.66
C TYR A 322 92.58 93.83 32.19
N THR A 323 93.57 93.99 31.32
CA THR A 323 93.46 93.60 29.91
C THR A 323 93.22 92.09 29.76
N GLN A 324 93.94 91.24 30.51
CA GLN A 324 93.65 89.80 30.52
C GLN A 324 92.26 89.44 31.05
N LEU A 325 91.71 90.22 32.00
CA LEU A 325 90.34 90.03 32.50
C LEU A 325 89.30 90.45 31.46
N GLU A 326 89.55 91.51 30.69
CA GLU A 326 88.69 91.97 29.60
C GLU A 326 88.70 90.98 28.42
N GLU A 327 89.86 90.45 28.04
CA GLU A 327 90.00 89.35 27.07
C GLU A 327 89.18 88.12 27.50
N LYS A 328 89.40 87.62 28.73
CA LYS A 328 88.66 86.47 29.28
C LYS A 328 87.14 86.73 29.39
N HIS A 329 86.73 87.95 29.73
CA HIS A 329 85.33 88.34 29.72
C HIS A 329 84.72 88.27 28.31
N ASN A 330 85.46 88.73 27.29
CA ASN A 330 85.03 88.69 25.90
C ASN A 330 84.98 87.25 25.35
N GLU A 331 85.95 86.39 25.68
CA GLU A 331 85.91 84.95 25.40
C GLU A 331 84.69 84.27 26.02
N VAL A 332 84.41 84.53 27.32
CA VAL A 332 83.23 84.00 28.02
C VAL A 332 81.92 84.54 27.42
N SER A 333 81.90 85.80 26.99
CA SER A 333 80.75 86.42 26.31
C SER A 333 80.45 85.77 24.95
N VAL A 334 81.47 85.48 24.15
CA VAL A 334 81.35 84.74 22.88
C VAL A 334 80.95 83.28 23.13
N SER A 335 81.59 82.60 24.08
CA SER A 335 81.27 81.23 24.48
C SER A 335 79.81 81.10 24.94
N LYS A 336 79.32 82.05 25.76
CA LYS A 336 77.91 82.14 26.18
C LYS A 336 76.95 82.26 24.98
N LYS A 337 77.26 83.12 24.00
CA LYS A 337 76.43 83.26 22.77
C LYS A 337 76.42 81.97 21.95
N ASN A 338 77.58 81.31 21.81
CA ASN A 338 77.68 80.04 21.10
C ASN A 338 76.89 78.91 21.80
N MET A 339 76.96 78.83 23.13
CA MET A 339 76.13 77.89 23.91
C MET A 339 74.63 78.22 23.81
N GLN A 340 74.26 79.51 23.80
CA GLN A 340 72.86 79.93 23.66
C GLN A 340 72.27 79.60 22.28
N ALA A 341 73.06 79.75 21.21
CA ALA A 341 72.69 79.30 19.87
C ALA A 341 72.60 77.77 19.77
N SER A 342 73.55 77.04 20.35
CA SER A 342 73.54 75.57 20.45
C SER A 342 72.31 75.06 21.21
N PHE A 343 71.93 75.71 22.31
CA PHE A 343 70.74 75.37 23.08
C PHE A 343 69.45 75.63 22.28
N HIS A 344 69.36 76.73 21.52
CA HIS A 344 68.20 76.99 20.67
C HIS A 344 68.07 75.98 19.52
N GLN A 345 69.20 75.55 18.92
CA GLN A 345 69.19 74.45 17.94
C GLN A 345 68.74 73.13 18.59
N LYS A 346 69.24 72.80 19.79
CA LYS A 346 68.80 71.62 20.56
C LYS A 346 67.30 71.65 20.86
N ASP A 347 66.73 72.80 21.18
CA ASP A 347 65.30 72.95 21.41
C ASP A 347 64.48 72.73 20.13
N LEU A 348 64.92 73.29 19.00
CA LEU A 348 64.33 73.02 17.68
C LEU A 348 64.42 71.54 17.28
N ASP A 349 65.56 70.88 17.55
CA ASP A 349 65.74 69.45 17.31
C ASP A 349 64.77 68.63 18.17
N CYS A 350 64.62 68.98 19.46
CA CYS A 350 63.64 68.37 20.37
C CYS A 350 62.20 68.57 19.90
N GLN A 351 61.81 69.76 19.45
CA GLN A 351 60.48 70.03 18.90
C GLN A 351 60.20 69.20 17.64
N GLN A 352 61.19 69.04 16.74
CA GLN A 352 61.07 68.16 15.58
C GLN A 352 60.96 66.67 15.96
N LEU A 353 61.68 66.23 17.00
CA LEU A 353 61.56 64.86 17.50
C LEU A 353 60.19 64.63 18.16
N GLN A 354 59.69 65.59 18.96
CA GLN A 354 58.35 65.55 19.54
C GLN A 354 57.27 65.40 18.46
N ALA A 355 57.35 66.21 17.39
CA ALA A 355 56.41 66.13 16.27
C ALA A 355 56.49 64.79 15.52
N LYS A 356 57.70 64.22 15.35
CA LYS A 356 57.89 62.89 14.75
C LYS A 356 57.34 61.77 15.64
N VAL A 357 57.53 61.86 16.96
CA VAL A 357 56.95 60.92 17.93
C VAL A 357 55.43 60.95 17.83
N SER A 358 54.78 62.12 17.93
CA SER A 358 53.31 62.18 17.87
C SER A 358 52.72 61.82 16.50
N ALA A 359 53.44 62.06 15.40
CA ALA A 359 53.07 61.51 14.10
C ALA A 359 53.16 59.98 14.04
N SER A 360 54.15 59.37 14.71
CA SER A 360 54.27 57.91 14.83
C SER A 360 53.21 57.31 15.78
N GLU A 361 52.89 57.97 16.90
CA GLU A 361 51.82 57.58 17.83
C GLU A 361 50.46 57.57 17.12
N ALA A 362 50.15 58.64 16.37
CA ALA A 362 48.94 58.72 15.55
C ALA A 362 48.92 57.73 14.36
N SER A 363 50.06 57.14 13.99
CA SER A 363 50.12 56.04 13.03
C SER A 363 49.95 54.67 13.69
N ILE A 364 50.50 54.49 14.90
CA ILE A 364 50.33 53.28 15.71
C ILE A 364 48.86 53.14 16.14
N GLN A 365 48.22 54.22 16.58
CA GLN A 365 46.79 54.22 16.95
C GLN A 365 45.91 53.80 15.76
N ARG A 366 46.14 54.34 14.56
CA ARG A 366 45.40 53.91 13.34
C ARG A 366 45.62 52.43 13.03
N LEU A 367 46.86 51.95 13.09
CA LEU A 367 47.16 50.52 12.89
C LEU A 367 46.55 49.63 13.98
N GLN A 368 46.39 50.12 15.22
CA GLN A 368 45.66 49.42 16.28
C GLN A 368 44.15 49.36 16.01
N THR A 369 43.55 50.43 15.51
CA THR A 369 42.14 50.44 15.07
C THR A 369 41.92 49.50 13.89
N GLU A 370 42.72 49.60 12.83
CA GLU A 370 42.67 48.72 11.66
C GLU A 370 42.88 47.23 12.03
N LEU A 371 43.73 46.94 13.02
CA LEU A 371 43.93 45.59 13.54
C LEU A 371 42.72 45.09 14.34
N GLY A 372 42.06 45.96 15.11
CA GLY A 372 40.81 45.66 15.81
C GLY A 372 39.67 45.36 14.83
N GLU A 373 39.46 46.22 13.83
CA GLU A 373 38.48 46.03 12.76
C GLU A 373 38.71 44.73 11.99
N LYS A 374 39.97 44.38 11.68
CA LYS A 374 40.32 43.09 11.06
C LYS A 374 40.14 41.90 12.02
N GLY A 375 40.32 42.10 13.32
CA GLY A 375 39.95 41.13 14.34
C GLY A 375 38.46 40.81 14.32
N GLU A 376 37.61 41.84 14.33
CA GLU A 376 36.15 41.68 14.21
C GLU A 376 35.72 41.06 12.88
N ALA A 377 36.32 41.46 11.76
CA ALA A 377 36.02 40.89 10.46
C ALA A 377 36.40 39.39 10.40
N SER A 378 37.55 39.03 10.98
CA SER A 378 37.99 37.62 11.11
C SER A 378 37.06 36.81 12.02
N GLN A 379 36.58 37.40 13.11
CA GLN A 379 35.60 36.81 14.01
C GLN A 379 34.27 36.53 13.27
N LYS A 380 33.71 37.52 12.56
CA LYS A 380 32.47 37.39 11.78
C LYS A 380 32.59 36.34 10.67
N LEU A 381 33.68 36.35 9.90
CA LEU A 381 33.94 35.32 8.87
C LEU A 381 34.05 33.89 9.45
N LYS A 382 34.54 33.76 10.69
CA LYS A 382 34.65 32.46 11.38
C LYS A 382 33.30 31.97 11.90
N GLU A 383 32.43 32.89 12.33
CA GLU A 383 31.04 32.62 12.69
C GLU A 383 30.23 32.21 11.45
N GLU A 384 30.30 32.97 10.36
CA GLU A 384 29.72 32.64 9.05
C GLU A 384 30.19 31.26 8.54
N LEU A 385 31.49 30.97 8.62
CA LEU A 385 32.03 29.66 8.24
C LEU A 385 31.42 28.52 9.06
N SER A 386 31.23 28.70 10.37
CA SER A 386 30.60 27.70 11.23
C SER A 386 29.10 27.51 10.94
N GLU A 387 28.41 28.57 10.54
CA GLU A 387 27.01 28.52 10.11
C GLU A 387 26.88 27.80 8.75
N VAL A 388 27.81 28.05 7.82
CA VAL A 388 27.89 27.34 6.53
C VAL A 388 28.23 25.86 6.73
N GLU A 389 29.15 25.53 7.63
CA GLU A 389 29.51 24.13 7.90
C GLU A 389 28.37 23.36 8.60
N THR A 390 27.67 23.96 9.56
CA THR A 390 26.47 23.34 10.16
C THR A 390 25.34 23.16 9.15
N LYS A 391 25.08 24.14 8.28
CA LYS A 391 24.16 24.00 7.12
C LYS A 391 24.59 22.87 6.19
N TYR A 392 25.88 22.73 5.89
CA TYR A 392 26.40 21.65 5.05
C TYR A 392 26.20 20.26 5.70
N GLN A 393 26.48 20.09 6.99
CA GLN A 393 26.24 18.79 7.65
C GLN A 393 24.74 18.47 7.74
N HIS A 394 23.86 19.49 7.90
CA HIS A 394 22.41 19.30 7.86
C HIS A 394 21.93 18.84 6.47
N LEU A 395 22.34 19.54 5.40
CA LEU A 395 21.99 19.17 4.03
C LEU A 395 22.52 17.77 3.66
N LYS A 396 23.71 17.41 4.16
CA LYS A 396 24.30 16.08 4.00
C LYS A 396 23.54 14.97 4.76
N ALA A 397 22.88 15.30 5.88
CA ALA A 397 21.98 14.38 6.57
C ALA A 397 20.65 14.23 5.80
N GLU A 398 20.09 15.34 5.31
CA GLU A 398 18.89 15.35 4.46
C GLU A 398 19.10 14.52 3.18
N CYS A 399 20.23 14.70 2.47
CA CYS A 399 20.56 13.89 1.30
C CYS A 399 20.65 12.38 1.60
N LYS A 400 21.17 11.99 2.79
CA LYS A 400 21.15 10.59 3.22
C LYS A 400 19.73 10.08 3.47
N GLN A 401 18.89 10.88 4.12
CA GLN A 401 17.50 10.52 4.41
C GLN A 401 16.66 10.39 3.12
N LEU A 402 16.86 11.29 2.15
CA LEU A 402 16.23 11.22 0.83
C LEU A 402 16.73 10.02 0.01
N GLN A 403 18.02 9.70 0.07
CA GLN A 403 18.57 8.50 -0.55
C GLN A 403 17.96 7.23 0.06
N GLN A 404 17.84 7.14 1.38
CA GLN A 404 17.20 6.00 2.03
C GLN A 404 15.71 5.90 1.67
N GLN A 405 14.96 7.01 1.65
CA GLN A 405 13.56 7.01 1.18
C GLN A 405 13.42 6.60 -0.30
N LYS A 406 14.42 6.89 -1.14
CA LYS A 406 14.46 6.39 -2.53
C LYS A 406 14.63 4.87 -2.53
N GLU A 407 15.61 4.35 -1.79
CA GLU A 407 15.90 2.91 -1.70
C GLU A 407 14.71 2.12 -1.13
N GLU A 408 14.03 2.64 -0.12
CA GLU A 408 12.79 2.07 0.45
C GLU A 408 11.65 2.02 -0.59
N LYS A 409 11.46 3.10 -1.37
CA LYS A 409 10.47 3.14 -2.47
C LYS A 409 10.84 2.21 -3.63
N GLU A 410 12.12 2.07 -3.93
CA GLU A 410 12.63 1.18 -4.99
C GLU A 410 12.45 -0.29 -4.61
N GLN A 411 12.72 -0.65 -3.35
CA GLN A 411 12.40 -1.98 -2.79
C GLN A 411 10.89 -2.25 -2.79
N HIS A 412 10.06 -1.28 -2.39
CA HIS A 412 8.60 -1.44 -2.42
C HIS A 412 8.06 -1.60 -3.85
N GLY A 413 8.64 -0.87 -4.83
CA GLY A 413 8.33 -1.04 -6.25
C GLY A 413 8.66 -2.44 -6.78
N LEU A 414 9.83 -2.99 -6.42
CA LEU A 414 10.22 -4.37 -6.75
C LEU A 414 9.29 -5.40 -6.10
N GLN A 415 8.82 -5.16 -4.86
CA GLN A 415 7.85 -6.03 -4.21
C GLN A 415 6.49 -6.01 -4.93
N LEU A 416 5.95 -4.82 -5.26
CA LEU A 416 4.72 -4.69 -6.05
C LEU A 416 4.85 -5.34 -7.44
N GLN A 417 6.01 -5.25 -8.08
CA GLN A 417 6.29 -5.92 -9.36
C GLN A 417 6.30 -7.46 -9.21
N SER A 418 6.79 -7.99 -8.08
CA SER A 418 6.69 -9.42 -7.76
C SER A 418 5.24 -9.85 -7.55
N GLU A 419 4.46 -9.07 -6.80
CA GLU A 419 3.03 -9.34 -6.53
C GLU A 419 2.20 -9.31 -7.83
N LEU A 420 2.43 -8.32 -8.71
CA LEU A 420 1.84 -8.26 -10.05
C LEU A 420 2.22 -9.48 -10.91
N SER A 421 3.48 -9.92 -10.86
CA SER A 421 3.96 -11.10 -11.61
C SER A 421 3.26 -12.39 -11.14
N GLN A 422 3.07 -12.54 -9.82
CA GLN A 422 2.33 -13.67 -9.24
C GLN A 422 0.84 -13.62 -9.58
N LEU A 423 0.21 -12.45 -9.58
CA LEU A 423 -1.18 -12.27 -9.99
C LEU A 423 -1.37 -12.58 -11.47
N HIS A 424 -0.45 -12.14 -12.33
CA HIS A 424 -0.48 -12.44 -13.77
C HIS A 424 -0.31 -13.95 -14.04
N SER A 425 0.58 -14.63 -13.32
CA SER A 425 0.72 -16.10 -13.39
C SER A 425 -0.55 -16.84 -12.95
N LYS A 426 -1.23 -16.35 -11.90
CA LYS A 426 -2.52 -16.90 -11.44
C LYS A 426 -3.62 -16.68 -12.48
N LEU A 427 -3.68 -15.49 -13.10
CA LEU A 427 -4.66 -15.17 -14.14
C LEU A 427 -4.52 -16.13 -15.33
N LEU A 428 -3.31 -16.28 -15.87
CA LEU A 428 -2.99 -17.23 -16.95
C LEU A 428 -3.41 -18.66 -16.62
N GLU A 429 -3.19 -19.12 -15.39
CA GLU A 429 -3.63 -20.45 -14.95
C GLU A 429 -5.17 -20.56 -14.88
N THR A 430 -5.88 -19.53 -14.41
CA THR A 430 -7.35 -19.53 -14.43
C THR A 430 -7.94 -19.45 -15.84
N GLU A 431 -7.31 -18.71 -16.76
CA GLU A 431 -7.69 -18.68 -18.17
C GLU A 431 -7.49 -20.05 -18.82
N ARG A 432 -6.37 -20.72 -18.51
CA ARG A 432 -6.06 -22.09 -18.96
C ARG A 432 -7.11 -23.10 -18.46
N GLN A 433 -7.46 -23.06 -17.17
CA GLN A 433 -8.48 -23.91 -16.57
C GLN A 433 -9.89 -23.65 -17.13
N LEU A 434 -10.24 -22.39 -17.39
CA LEU A 434 -11.51 -22.01 -18.02
C LEU A 434 -11.58 -22.51 -19.47
N GLY A 435 -10.46 -22.43 -20.21
CA GLY A 435 -10.31 -23.01 -21.54
C GLY A 435 -10.53 -24.53 -21.55
N GLU A 436 -9.90 -25.27 -20.62
CA GLU A 436 -10.15 -26.71 -20.45
C GLU A 436 -11.63 -27.00 -20.13
N ALA A 437 -12.23 -26.28 -19.18
CA ALA A 437 -13.62 -26.49 -18.79
C ALA A 437 -14.57 -26.24 -19.98
N HIS A 438 -14.30 -25.23 -20.80
CA HIS A 438 -15.05 -24.96 -22.03
C HIS A 438 -14.87 -26.08 -23.08
N GLY A 439 -13.66 -26.64 -23.21
CA GLY A 439 -13.38 -27.81 -24.05
C GLY A 439 -14.21 -29.03 -23.63
N ARG A 440 -14.11 -29.44 -22.37
CA ARG A 440 -14.88 -30.57 -21.79
C ARG A 440 -16.39 -30.37 -21.96
N LEU A 441 -16.88 -29.14 -21.79
CA LEU A 441 -18.30 -28.82 -21.97
C LEU A 441 -18.75 -28.85 -23.44
N LYS A 442 -17.86 -28.51 -24.39
CA LYS A 442 -18.11 -28.69 -25.82
C LYS A 442 -18.16 -30.18 -26.21
N GLU A 443 -17.24 -30.99 -25.70
CA GLU A 443 -17.22 -32.45 -25.88
C GLU A 443 -18.48 -33.10 -25.31
N GLN A 444 -18.88 -32.72 -24.07
CA GLN A 444 -20.11 -33.21 -23.45
C GLN A 444 -21.36 -32.84 -24.27
N ARG A 445 -21.42 -31.62 -24.83
CA ARG A 445 -22.51 -31.20 -25.73
C ARG A 445 -22.55 -32.03 -27.01
N GLN A 446 -21.39 -32.29 -27.63
CA GLN A 446 -21.31 -33.15 -28.82
C GLN A 446 -21.78 -34.58 -28.51
N LEU A 447 -21.23 -35.21 -27.48
CA LEU A 447 -21.63 -36.56 -27.03
C LEU A 447 -23.10 -36.65 -26.65
N SER A 448 -23.69 -35.57 -26.14
CA SER A 448 -25.13 -35.50 -25.85
C SER A 448 -25.97 -35.33 -27.11
N SER A 449 -25.46 -34.63 -28.13
CA SER A 449 -26.13 -34.47 -29.44
C SER A 449 -26.09 -35.77 -30.25
N GLU A 450 -24.97 -36.48 -30.23
CA GLU A 450 -24.82 -37.81 -30.86
C GLU A 450 -25.79 -38.81 -30.22
N LYS A 451 -25.83 -38.87 -28.88
CA LYS A 451 -26.80 -39.71 -28.14
C LYS A 451 -28.27 -39.32 -28.36
N LEU A 452 -28.55 -38.04 -28.62
CA LEU A 452 -29.89 -37.58 -28.97
C LEU A 452 -30.26 -38.08 -30.37
N MET A 453 -29.38 -37.91 -31.36
CA MET A 453 -29.57 -38.39 -32.72
C MET A 453 -29.76 -39.92 -32.79
N ASP A 454 -28.98 -40.69 -32.03
CA ASP A 454 -29.17 -42.13 -31.85
C ASP A 454 -30.58 -42.47 -31.33
N LYS A 455 -31.12 -41.65 -30.42
CA LYS A 455 -32.45 -41.86 -29.83
C LYS A 455 -33.57 -41.42 -30.76
N GLU A 456 -33.39 -40.35 -31.51
CA GLU A 456 -34.31 -39.92 -32.57
C GLU A 456 -34.41 -40.98 -33.68
N GLN A 457 -33.28 -41.55 -34.12
CA GLN A 457 -33.26 -42.67 -35.05
C GLN A 457 -33.96 -43.91 -34.46
N GLN A 458 -33.71 -44.26 -33.19
CA GLN A 458 -34.41 -45.37 -32.53
C GLN A 458 -35.94 -45.16 -32.44
N VAL A 459 -36.39 -43.91 -32.21
CA VAL A 459 -37.82 -43.56 -32.21
C VAL A 459 -38.41 -43.66 -33.63
N ALA A 460 -37.73 -43.16 -34.66
CA ALA A 460 -38.17 -43.29 -36.05
C ALA A 460 -38.28 -44.76 -36.49
N ASP A 461 -37.29 -45.58 -36.12
CA ASP A 461 -37.28 -47.04 -36.32
C ASP A 461 -38.47 -47.74 -35.65
N LEU A 462 -38.83 -47.31 -34.43
CA LEU A 462 -39.96 -47.85 -33.68
C LEU A 462 -41.30 -47.39 -34.25
N GLN A 463 -41.41 -46.13 -34.69
CA GLN A 463 -42.60 -45.62 -35.40
C GLN A 463 -42.84 -46.38 -36.71
N LEU A 464 -41.80 -46.63 -37.51
CA LEU A 464 -41.89 -47.43 -38.73
C LEU A 464 -42.30 -48.89 -38.45
N LYS A 465 -41.86 -49.47 -37.33
CA LYS A 465 -42.29 -50.82 -36.88
C LYS A 465 -43.75 -50.80 -36.41
N LEU A 466 -44.17 -49.77 -35.67
CA LEU A 466 -45.54 -49.58 -35.20
C LEU A 466 -46.51 -49.46 -36.38
N SER A 467 -46.28 -48.55 -37.33
CA SER A 467 -47.18 -48.37 -38.48
C SER A 467 -47.26 -49.61 -39.38
N ARG A 468 -46.20 -50.41 -39.48
CA ARG A 468 -46.25 -51.73 -40.15
C ARG A 468 -47.11 -52.73 -39.39
N ALA A 469 -47.04 -52.77 -38.06
CA ALA A 469 -47.88 -53.63 -37.23
C ALA A 469 -49.35 -53.19 -37.24
N GLU A 470 -49.61 -51.88 -37.24
CA GLU A 470 -50.96 -51.30 -37.39
C GLU A 470 -51.58 -51.68 -38.74
N GLU A 471 -50.82 -51.58 -39.84
CA GLU A 471 -51.34 -51.94 -41.17
C GLU A 471 -51.57 -53.46 -41.31
N GLN A 472 -50.68 -54.29 -40.75
CA GLN A 472 -50.92 -55.73 -40.63
C GLN A 472 -52.17 -56.04 -39.78
N LEU A 473 -52.41 -55.28 -38.71
CA LEU A 473 -53.61 -55.46 -37.87
C LEU A 473 -54.88 -55.05 -38.63
N LYS A 474 -54.86 -53.97 -39.43
CA LYS A 474 -55.97 -53.62 -40.35
C LYS A 474 -56.21 -54.72 -41.38
N GLU A 475 -55.15 -55.26 -41.98
CA GLU A 475 -55.24 -56.37 -42.95
C GLU A 475 -55.86 -57.62 -42.28
N LYS A 476 -55.45 -57.98 -41.07
CA LYS A 476 -56.06 -59.11 -40.32
C LYS A 476 -57.49 -58.81 -39.88
N ALA A 477 -57.83 -57.58 -39.53
CA ALA A 477 -59.20 -57.19 -39.23
C ALA A 477 -60.11 -57.32 -40.47
N ALA A 478 -59.66 -56.83 -41.64
CA ALA A 478 -60.38 -56.95 -42.91
C ALA A 478 -60.58 -58.42 -43.33
N ASN A 479 -59.52 -59.23 -43.26
CA ASN A 479 -59.59 -60.68 -43.48
C ASN A 479 -60.57 -61.35 -42.49
N SER A 480 -60.59 -60.94 -41.23
CA SER A 480 -61.52 -61.46 -40.22
C SER A 480 -62.97 -61.09 -40.53
N THR A 481 -63.24 -59.88 -41.03
CA THR A 481 -64.60 -59.47 -41.45
C THR A 481 -65.07 -60.21 -42.70
N GLU A 482 -64.17 -60.50 -43.65
CA GLU A 482 -64.49 -61.30 -44.83
C GLU A 482 -64.77 -62.77 -44.44
N LEU A 483 -63.93 -63.38 -43.59
CA LEU A 483 -64.18 -64.73 -43.06
C LEU A 483 -65.48 -64.81 -42.25
N GLN A 484 -65.83 -63.77 -41.49
CA GLN A 484 -67.11 -63.68 -40.80
C GLN A 484 -68.29 -63.62 -41.79
N HIS A 485 -68.17 -62.83 -42.86
CA HIS A 485 -69.20 -62.76 -43.91
C HIS A 485 -69.38 -64.10 -44.64
N GLN A 486 -68.28 -64.80 -44.95
CA GLN A 486 -68.31 -66.14 -45.54
C GLN A 486 -68.94 -67.17 -44.59
N LEU A 487 -68.62 -67.10 -43.29
CA LEU A 487 -69.22 -67.96 -42.27
C LEU A 487 -70.73 -67.73 -42.14
N ASP A 488 -71.21 -66.49 -42.12
CA ASP A 488 -72.63 -66.18 -42.01
C ASP A 488 -73.40 -66.54 -43.29
N LYS A 489 -72.78 -66.40 -44.46
CA LYS A 489 -73.30 -66.93 -45.74
C LYS A 489 -73.41 -68.46 -45.72
N ALA A 490 -72.42 -69.16 -45.17
CA ALA A 490 -72.47 -70.62 -45.02
C ALA A 490 -73.56 -71.07 -44.03
N LYS A 491 -73.77 -70.35 -42.93
CA LYS A 491 -74.91 -70.57 -42.01
C LYS A 491 -76.24 -70.38 -42.73
N GLN A 492 -76.40 -69.32 -43.53
CA GLN A 492 -77.62 -69.10 -44.31
C GLN A 492 -77.88 -70.27 -45.29
N GLN A 493 -76.87 -70.70 -46.05
CA GLN A 493 -76.99 -71.85 -46.95
C GLN A 493 -77.36 -73.14 -46.22
N HIS A 494 -76.82 -73.37 -45.01
CA HIS A 494 -77.20 -74.50 -44.18
C HIS A 494 -78.66 -74.41 -43.68
N GLN A 495 -79.13 -73.21 -43.30
CA GLN A 495 -80.53 -72.95 -42.93
C GLN A 495 -81.49 -73.21 -44.11
N GLU A 496 -81.10 -72.80 -45.32
CA GLU A 496 -81.84 -73.05 -46.56
C GLU A 496 -81.87 -74.56 -46.89
N GLN A 497 -80.75 -75.26 -46.76
CA GLN A 497 -80.71 -76.73 -46.91
C GLN A 497 -81.57 -77.44 -45.87
N GLN A 498 -81.59 -76.98 -44.61
CA GLN A 498 -82.37 -77.62 -43.55
C GLN A 498 -83.88 -77.42 -43.73
N THR A 499 -84.31 -76.24 -44.21
CA THR A 499 -85.73 -76.03 -44.57
C THR A 499 -86.12 -76.82 -45.82
N LEU A 500 -85.23 -76.95 -46.81
CA LEU A 500 -85.44 -77.86 -47.95
C LEU A 500 -85.56 -79.33 -47.50
N GLN A 501 -84.70 -79.78 -46.58
CA GLN A 501 -84.73 -81.13 -46.00
C GLN A 501 -86.04 -81.41 -45.26
N GLN A 502 -86.55 -80.43 -44.50
CA GLN A 502 -87.87 -80.53 -43.85
C GLN A 502 -88.99 -80.68 -44.89
N ASN A 503 -88.97 -79.87 -45.95
CA ASN A 503 -89.95 -79.92 -47.04
C ASN A 503 -89.88 -81.21 -47.88
N THR A 504 -88.71 -81.84 -48.04
CA THR A 504 -88.60 -83.17 -48.65
C THR A 504 -89.05 -84.28 -47.70
N THR A 505 -88.84 -84.10 -46.38
CA THR A 505 -89.27 -85.07 -45.36
C THR A 505 -90.79 -85.08 -45.18
N SER A 506 -91.47 -83.93 -45.31
CA SER A 506 -92.94 -83.89 -45.30
C SER A 506 -93.53 -84.60 -46.53
N LYS A 507 -93.00 -84.31 -47.73
CA LYS A 507 -93.39 -85.00 -48.97
C LYS A 507 -93.12 -86.50 -48.95
N LEU A 508 -92.04 -86.94 -48.28
CA LEU A 508 -91.77 -88.36 -48.08
C LEU A 508 -92.83 -89.01 -47.17
N ARG A 509 -93.28 -88.32 -46.12
CA ARG A 509 -94.39 -88.80 -45.25
C ARG A 509 -95.73 -88.82 -45.98
N GLU A 510 -96.01 -87.83 -46.81
CA GLU A 510 -97.20 -87.82 -47.69
C GLU A 510 -97.19 -89.05 -48.60
N ALA A 511 -96.09 -89.31 -49.32
CA ALA A 511 -95.95 -90.49 -50.17
C ALA A 511 -95.95 -91.83 -49.39
N GLN A 512 -95.50 -91.85 -48.13
CA GLN A 512 -95.62 -93.02 -47.25
C GLN A 512 -97.08 -93.30 -46.86
N ASN A 513 -97.87 -92.26 -46.54
CA ASN A 513 -99.30 -92.40 -46.25
C ASN A 513 -100.08 -92.88 -47.48
N ASP A 514 -99.77 -92.34 -48.67
CA ASP A 514 -100.34 -92.80 -49.94
C ASP A 514 -100.01 -94.29 -50.19
N LEU A 515 -98.77 -94.71 -49.91
CA LEU A 515 -98.35 -96.11 -50.03
C LEU A 515 -99.08 -97.01 -49.02
N GLU A 516 -99.26 -96.59 -47.77
CA GLU A 516 -100.09 -97.32 -46.79
C GLU A 516 -101.55 -97.44 -47.25
N GLN A 517 -102.10 -96.39 -47.86
CA GLN A 517 -103.45 -96.44 -48.44
C GLN A 517 -103.54 -97.44 -49.60
N VAL A 518 -102.53 -97.49 -50.47
CA VAL A 518 -102.43 -98.49 -51.56
C VAL A 518 -102.27 -99.91 -51.01
N LEU A 519 -101.41 -100.12 -50.00
CA LEU A 519 -101.25 -101.41 -49.32
C LEU A 519 -102.55 -101.88 -48.66
N ARG A 520 -103.33 -100.96 -48.08
CA ARG A 520 -104.67 -101.27 -47.55
C ARG A 520 -105.65 -101.69 -48.65
N GLN A 521 -105.66 -100.99 -49.80
CA GLN A 521 -106.46 -101.39 -50.96
C GLN A 521 -106.01 -102.74 -51.57
N ILE A 522 -104.74 -103.11 -51.42
CA ILE A 522 -104.24 -104.44 -51.78
C ILE A 522 -104.80 -105.46 -50.79
N GLY A 523 -104.72 -105.23 -49.48
CA GLY A 523 -105.34 -106.10 -48.47
C GLY A 523 -106.86 -106.31 -48.66
N ASP A 524 -107.60 -105.26 -49.01
CA ASP A 524 -109.04 -105.33 -49.33
C ASP A 524 -109.31 -106.18 -50.61
N LYS A 525 -108.35 -106.23 -51.55
CA LYS A 525 -108.41 -107.10 -52.74
C LYS A 525 -107.98 -108.53 -52.42
N ASP A 526 -106.95 -108.72 -51.61
CA ASP A 526 -106.47 -110.03 -51.18
C ASP A 526 -107.52 -110.74 -50.33
N GLN A 527 -108.26 -110.03 -49.48
CA GLN A 527 -109.41 -110.60 -48.77
C GLN A 527 -110.53 -111.04 -49.72
N LYS A 528 -110.71 -110.36 -50.86
CA LYS A 528 -111.60 -110.77 -51.95
C LYS A 528 -111.06 -111.99 -52.71
N ILE A 529 -109.75 -112.06 -52.95
CA ILE A 529 -109.08 -113.21 -53.54
C ILE A 529 -109.25 -114.44 -52.64
N GLN A 530 -108.97 -114.34 -51.34
CA GLN A 530 -109.19 -115.42 -50.37
C GLN A 530 -110.62 -115.97 -50.36
N ASN A 531 -111.64 -115.11 -50.54
CA ASN A 531 -113.03 -115.56 -50.65
C ASN A 531 -113.30 -116.34 -51.95
N LEU A 532 -112.64 -115.98 -53.05
CA LEU A 532 -112.69 -116.73 -54.32
C LEU A 532 -111.85 -118.03 -54.23
N GLU A 533 -110.71 -117.98 -53.54
CA GLU A 533 -109.85 -119.15 -53.27
C GLU A 533 -110.51 -120.15 -52.34
N ALA A 534 -111.32 -119.74 -51.37
CA ALA A 534 -112.12 -120.65 -50.54
C ALA A 534 -113.17 -121.40 -51.37
N LEU A 535 -113.81 -120.73 -52.34
CA LEU A 535 -114.70 -121.36 -53.32
C LEU A 535 -113.95 -122.32 -54.26
N LEU A 536 -112.72 -121.97 -54.65
CA LEU A 536 -111.83 -122.82 -55.46
C LEU A 536 -111.29 -124.02 -54.68
N GLN A 537 -110.95 -123.85 -53.40
CA GLN A 537 -110.40 -124.91 -52.55
C GLN A 537 -111.44 -126.01 -52.33
N LYS A 538 -112.72 -125.63 -52.17
CA LYS A 538 -113.85 -126.56 -52.13
C LYS A 538 -114.05 -127.37 -53.41
N SER A 539 -113.50 -126.93 -54.56
CA SER A 539 -113.43 -127.78 -55.77
C SER A 539 -112.14 -128.62 -55.83
N LYS A 540 -111.00 -128.08 -55.37
CA LYS A 540 -109.72 -128.80 -55.24
C LYS A 540 -109.75 -129.97 -54.26
N GLU A 541 -110.55 -129.92 -53.19
CA GLU A 541 -110.67 -131.02 -52.23
C GLU A 541 -111.23 -132.30 -52.88
N ASN A 542 -112.09 -132.18 -53.90
CA ASN A 542 -112.55 -133.32 -54.72
C ASN A 542 -111.44 -133.90 -55.62
N ILE A 543 -110.35 -133.16 -55.87
CA ILE A 543 -109.23 -133.57 -56.72
C ILE A 543 -108.08 -134.12 -55.88
N SER A 544 -107.75 -133.48 -54.76
CA SER A 544 -106.61 -133.84 -53.90
C SER A 544 -106.71 -135.26 -53.33
N LEU A 545 -107.93 -135.78 -53.14
CA LEU A 545 -108.18 -137.16 -52.70
C LEU A 545 -107.70 -138.21 -53.73
N LEU A 546 -107.50 -137.82 -55.01
CA LEU A 546 -106.95 -138.65 -56.08
C LEU A 546 -105.43 -138.50 -56.24
N GLU A 547 -104.84 -137.38 -55.81
CA GLU A 547 -103.40 -137.13 -55.95
C GLU A 547 -102.57 -137.62 -54.76
N LYS A 548 -103.18 -137.77 -53.58
CA LYS A 548 -102.47 -138.12 -52.34
C LYS A 548 -101.84 -139.52 -52.35
N GLU A 549 -102.28 -140.42 -53.23
CA GLU A 549 -101.65 -141.74 -53.44
C GLU A 549 -100.31 -141.65 -54.23
N ARG A 550 -99.99 -140.51 -54.85
CA ARG A 550 -98.84 -140.35 -55.76
C ARG A 550 -97.53 -139.98 -55.07
N GLU A 551 -97.58 -139.16 -54.02
CA GLU A 551 -96.40 -138.38 -53.59
C GLU A 551 -95.61 -138.97 -52.41
N ASP A 552 -96.15 -140.00 -51.74
CA ASP A 552 -95.52 -140.67 -50.59
C ASP A 552 -94.21 -141.43 -50.97
N LEU A 553 -93.87 -141.48 -52.26
CA LEU A 553 -92.72 -142.20 -52.83
C LEU A 553 -91.42 -141.38 -52.97
N TYR A 554 -91.46 -140.04 -53.06
CA TYR A 554 -90.26 -139.23 -53.39
C TYR A 554 -89.54 -138.62 -52.17
N ALA A 555 -89.00 -139.55 -51.40
CA ALA A 555 -88.12 -139.38 -50.26
C ALA A 555 -86.90 -138.43 -50.43
N LYS A 556 -86.63 -137.67 -49.36
CA LYS A 556 -85.37 -137.61 -48.56
C LYS A 556 -83.99 -137.61 -49.29
N ILE A 557 -83.24 -136.49 -49.22
CA ILE A 557 -81.74 -136.33 -49.19
C ILE A 557 -81.38 -134.80 -49.20
N GLN A 558 -80.47 -134.12 -48.47
CA GLN A 558 -79.43 -134.36 -47.41
C GLN A 558 -77.94 -134.46 -47.86
N ALA A 559 -76.91 -133.84 -47.23
CA ALA A 559 -76.77 -132.71 -46.27
C ALA A 559 -75.26 -132.30 -46.07
N GLY A 560 -74.94 -131.11 -45.52
CA GLY A 560 -73.57 -130.62 -45.13
C GLY A 560 -73.46 -129.08 -45.10
N GLU A 561 -72.36 -128.36 -44.78
CA GLU A 561 -71.07 -128.59 -44.05
C GLU A 561 -70.37 -127.21 -43.75
N GLY A 562 -69.25 -127.08 -42.99
CA GLY A 562 -68.56 -125.77 -42.76
C GLY A 562 -67.22 -125.73 -41.97
N GLU A 563 -66.53 -124.56 -41.89
CA GLU A 563 -65.15 -124.39 -41.31
C GLU A 563 -64.79 -122.95 -40.83
N THR A 564 -64.26 -122.77 -39.60
CA THR A 564 -63.53 -121.54 -39.16
C THR A 564 -62.62 -121.76 -37.91
N ALA A 565 -61.29 -121.66 -38.00
CA ALA A 565 -60.40 -121.79 -36.81
C ALA A 565 -59.01 -121.08 -36.83
N VAL A 566 -58.47 -120.66 -37.97
CA VAL A 566 -57.03 -120.38 -38.12
C VAL A 566 -56.60 -118.93 -37.83
N LEU A 567 -57.53 -117.97 -37.82
CA LEU A 567 -57.19 -116.54 -37.92
C LEU A 567 -56.50 -115.92 -36.69
N ASN A 568 -56.84 -116.37 -35.47
CA ASN A 568 -56.55 -115.60 -34.26
C ASN A 568 -55.08 -115.63 -33.80
N GLN A 569 -54.32 -116.70 -34.08
CA GLN A 569 -52.92 -116.83 -33.61
C GLN A 569 -51.92 -115.87 -34.30
N LEU A 570 -52.33 -115.19 -35.37
CA LEU A 570 -51.48 -114.25 -36.12
C LEU A 570 -51.53 -112.80 -35.59
N GLN A 571 -52.58 -112.42 -34.84
CA GLN A 571 -52.74 -111.03 -34.38
C GLN A 571 -51.92 -110.73 -33.13
N GLU A 572 -51.89 -111.63 -32.14
CA GLU A 572 -51.28 -111.38 -30.82
C GLU A 572 -49.77 -111.12 -30.89
N LYS A 573 -49.03 -111.87 -31.73
CA LYS A 573 -47.58 -111.72 -31.87
C LYS A 573 -47.14 -110.39 -32.48
N ASN A 574 -47.98 -109.75 -33.28
CA ASN A 574 -47.65 -108.49 -33.93
C ASN A 574 -47.69 -107.33 -32.92
N HIS A 575 -48.71 -107.32 -32.05
CA HIS A 575 -48.91 -106.27 -31.04
C HIS A 575 -47.78 -106.22 -30.01
N ALA A 576 -47.24 -107.37 -29.59
CA ALA A 576 -46.17 -107.45 -28.60
C ALA A 576 -44.84 -106.80 -29.06
N LEU A 577 -44.49 -106.93 -30.34
CA LEU A 577 -43.26 -106.34 -30.91
C LEU A 577 -43.33 -104.82 -30.97
N GLN A 578 -44.51 -104.27 -31.27
CA GLN A 578 -44.70 -102.82 -31.43
C GLN A 578 -44.53 -102.04 -30.11
N ILE A 579 -44.79 -102.68 -28.97
CA ILE A 579 -44.64 -102.09 -27.63
C ILE A 579 -43.16 -101.98 -27.21
N GLN A 580 -42.26 -102.86 -27.66
CA GLN A 580 -40.84 -102.75 -27.34
C GLN A 580 -40.16 -101.59 -28.09
N VAL A 581 -40.57 -101.34 -29.33
CA VAL A 581 -40.00 -100.27 -30.17
C VAL A 581 -40.28 -98.88 -29.58
N THR A 582 -41.50 -98.61 -29.12
CA THR A 582 -41.86 -97.33 -28.49
C THR A 582 -41.07 -97.10 -27.20
N GLN A 583 -41.00 -98.09 -26.30
CA GLN A 583 -40.28 -97.97 -25.03
C GLN A 583 -38.77 -97.69 -25.17
N LEU A 584 -38.12 -98.23 -26.22
CA LEU A 584 -36.71 -97.93 -26.51
C LEU A 584 -36.54 -96.54 -27.13
N THR A 585 -37.48 -96.12 -27.99
CA THR A 585 -37.45 -94.78 -28.63
C THR A 585 -37.62 -93.67 -27.59
N GLU A 586 -38.54 -93.86 -26.63
CA GLU A 586 -38.83 -92.91 -25.56
C GLU A 586 -37.66 -92.77 -24.56
N LYS A 587 -36.99 -93.87 -24.22
CA LYS A 587 -35.75 -93.83 -23.40
C LYS A 587 -34.63 -93.05 -24.09
N LEU A 588 -34.41 -93.29 -25.39
CA LEU A 588 -33.38 -92.58 -26.16
C LEU A 588 -33.69 -91.08 -26.25
N LYS A 589 -34.96 -90.72 -26.46
CA LYS A 589 -35.41 -89.32 -26.46
C LYS A 589 -35.12 -88.64 -25.12
N ASN A 590 -35.55 -89.24 -24.02
CA ASN A 590 -35.40 -88.65 -22.68
C ASN A 590 -33.92 -88.49 -22.28
N GLN A 591 -33.04 -89.42 -22.69
CA GLN A 591 -31.59 -89.27 -22.53
C GLN A 591 -31.03 -88.13 -23.40
N SER A 592 -31.47 -87.99 -24.65
CA SER A 592 -31.06 -86.90 -25.53
C SER A 592 -31.48 -85.52 -24.99
N GLU A 593 -32.71 -85.39 -24.50
CA GLU A 593 -33.22 -84.14 -23.90
C GLU A 593 -32.49 -83.82 -22.58
N SER A 594 -32.18 -84.83 -21.75
CA SER A 594 -31.37 -84.66 -20.54
C SER A 594 -29.92 -84.22 -20.83
N HIS A 595 -29.25 -84.84 -21.82
CA HIS A 595 -27.90 -84.44 -22.23
C HIS A 595 -27.87 -83.03 -22.83
N LYS A 596 -28.88 -82.66 -23.62
CA LYS A 596 -29.02 -81.30 -24.15
C LYS A 596 -29.16 -80.27 -23.03
N GLN A 597 -30.05 -80.52 -22.06
CA GLN A 597 -30.22 -79.62 -20.90
C GLN A 597 -28.93 -79.48 -20.10
N ALA A 598 -28.19 -80.57 -19.88
CA ALA A 598 -26.90 -80.52 -19.20
C ALA A 598 -25.84 -79.72 -19.98
N GLN A 599 -25.83 -79.80 -21.31
CA GLN A 599 -24.95 -79.02 -22.18
C GLN A 599 -25.31 -77.52 -22.18
N GLU A 600 -26.60 -77.18 -22.20
CA GLU A 600 -27.08 -75.80 -22.13
C GLU A 600 -26.74 -75.16 -20.78
N ASN A 601 -27.00 -75.85 -19.66
CA ASN A 601 -26.63 -75.41 -18.32
C ASN A 601 -25.10 -75.20 -18.18
N LEU A 602 -24.28 -76.12 -18.71
CA LEU A 602 -22.82 -75.97 -18.74
C LEU A 602 -22.36 -74.78 -19.59
N HIS A 603 -23.04 -74.49 -20.71
CA HIS A 603 -22.72 -73.34 -21.54
C HIS A 603 -23.04 -72.04 -20.81
N GLU A 604 -24.21 -71.93 -20.19
CA GLU A 604 -24.64 -70.77 -19.41
C GLU A 604 -23.66 -70.48 -18.26
N GLN A 605 -23.32 -71.50 -17.47
CA GLN A 605 -22.35 -71.39 -16.37
C GLN A 605 -20.95 -70.99 -16.87
N VAL A 606 -20.51 -71.44 -18.05
CA VAL A 606 -19.24 -71.02 -18.67
C VAL A 606 -19.30 -69.57 -19.16
N GLN A 607 -20.44 -69.06 -19.62
CA GLN A 607 -20.57 -67.64 -20.00
C GLN A 607 -20.66 -66.73 -18.77
N GLU A 608 -21.33 -67.15 -17.70
CA GLU A 608 -21.38 -66.46 -16.40
C GLU A 608 -19.97 -66.33 -15.80
N GLN A 609 -19.19 -67.42 -15.76
CA GLN A 609 -17.79 -67.37 -15.30
C GLN A 609 -16.91 -66.48 -16.18
N LYS A 610 -17.15 -66.40 -17.50
CA LYS A 610 -16.46 -65.43 -18.38
C LYS A 610 -16.88 -63.98 -18.11
N ALA A 611 -18.14 -63.73 -17.75
CA ALA A 611 -18.60 -62.40 -17.36
C ALA A 611 -17.97 -61.95 -16.04
N HIS A 612 -17.91 -62.83 -15.03
CA HIS A 612 -17.19 -62.58 -13.78
C HIS A 612 -15.69 -62.35 -13.99
N LEU A 613 -15.04 -63.14 -14.86
CA LEU A 613 -13.62 -62.96 -15.17
C LEU A 613 -13.34 -61.60 -15.81
N ARG A 614 -14.17 -61.14 -16.76
CA ARG A 614 -14.04 -59.79 -17.34
C ARG A 614 -14.24 -58.70 -16.29
N ALA A 615 -15.33 -58.78 -15.51
CA ALA A 615 -15.59 -57.80 -14.44
C ALA A 615 -14.48 -57.74 -13.38
N ALA A 616 -13.78 -58.86 -13.14
CA ALA A 616 -12.57 -58.89 -12.31
C ALA A 616 -11.36 -58.24 -13.00
N GLN A 617 -11.15 -58.49 -14.30
CA GLN A 617 -10.08 -57.87 -15.10
C GLN A 617 -10.27 -56.34 -15.21
N ASP A 618 -11.48 -55.87 -15.54
CA ASP A 618 -11.82 -54.45 -15.60
C ASP A 618 -11.59 -53.75 -14.25
N ARG A 619 -11.89 -54.45 -13.15
CA ARG A 619 -11.63 -53.96 -11.78
C ARG A 619 -10.15 -53.95 -11.42
N VAL A 620 -9.35 -54.89 -11.91
CA VAL A 620 -7.88 -54.85 -11.75
C VAL A 620 -7.30 -53.67 -12.50
N LEU A 621 -7.66 -53.47 -13.78
CA LEU A 621 -7.20 -52.34 -14.58
C LEU A 621 -7.58 -50.98 -13.95
N SER A 622 -8.78 -50.87 -13.39
CA SER A 622 -9.20 -49.67 -12.65
C SER A 622 -8.38 -49.45 -11.37
N LEU A 623 -8.03 -50.51 -10.64
CA LEU A 623 -7.19 -50.40 -9.44
C LEU A 623 -5.73 -50.07 -9.80
N GLU A 624 -5.19 -50.62 -10.89
CA GLU A 624 -3.86 -50.30 -11.40
C GLU A 624 -3.77 -48.83 -11.83
N ALA A 625 -4.78 -48.32 -12.55
CA ALA A 625 -4.88 -46.90 -12.90
C ALA A 625 -4.89 -46.01 -11.64
N ASN A 626 -5.76 -46.31 -10.66
CA ASN A 626 -5.83 -45.58 -9.40
C ASN A 626 -4.49 -45.63 -8.62
N ILE A 627 -3.77 -46.75 -8.63
CA ILE A 627 -2.45 -46.89 -8.02
C ILE A 627 -1.42 -46.00 -8.73
N THR A 628 -1.43 -45.94 -10.07
CA THR A 628 -0.53 -45.04 -10.81
C THR A 628 -0.83 -43.57 -10.55
N GLU A 629 -2.11 -43.17 -10.48
CA GLU A 629 -2.50 -41.79 -10.15
C GLU A 629 -2.07 -41.40 -8.73
N LEU A 630 -2.39 -42.22 -7.72
CA LEU A 630 -1.98 -42.00 -6.34
C LEU A 630 -0.45 -41.98 -6.19
N THR A 631 0.28 -42.75 -7.01
CA THR A 631 1.75 -42.72 -7.04
C THR A 631 2.28 -41.41 -7.63
N SER A 632 1.62 -40.85 -8.66
CA SER A 632 1.95 -39.52 -9.18
C SER A 632 1.71 -38.44 -8.13
N GLN A 633 0.51 -38.41 -7.52
CA GLN A 633 0.15 -37.46 -6.46
C GLN A 633 1.09 -37.57 -5.24
N LEU A 634 1.53 -38.77 -4.88
CA LEU A 634 2.52 -39.00 -3.81
C LEU A 634 3.91 -38.47 -4.17
N ASN A 635 4.33 -38.55 -5.44
CA ASN A 635 5.62 -38.03 -5.87
C ASN A 635 5.60 -36.50 -5.98
N GLU A 636 4.53 -35.92 -6.53
CA GLU A 636 4.31 -34.46 -6.52
C GLU A 636 4.29 -33.88 -5.11
N SER A 637 3.62 -34.54 -4.16
CA SER A 637 3.57 -34.06 -2.77
C SER A 637 4.92 -34.17 -2.06
N LYS A 638 5.70 -35.24 -2.30
CA LYS A 638 7.10 -35.31 -1.86
C LYS A 638 7.96 -34.19 -2.44
N GLU A 639 7.80 -33.87 -3.72
CA GLU A 639 8.55 -32.79 -4.35
C GLU A 639 8.17 -31.42 -3.76
N LYS A 640 6.87 -31.14 -3.62
CA LYS A 640 6.35 -29.93 -2.95
C LYS A 640 6.86 -29.80 -1.52
N VAL A 641 6.93 -30.91 -0.75
CA VAL A 641 7.53 -30.93 0.61
C VAL A 641 9.03 -30.62 0.57
N SER A 642 9.79 -31.19 -0.39
CA SER A 642 11.22 -30.90 -0.55
C SER A 642 11.49 -29.42 -0.91
N GLN A 643 10.69 -28.87 -1.83
CA GLN A 643 10.75 -27.44 -2.19
C GLN A 643 10.42 -26.53 -0.99
N LEU A 644 9.45 -26.90 -0.16
CA LEU A 644 9.11 -26.15 1.06
C LEU A 644 10.20 -26.23 2.13
N ASP A 645 10.82 -27.39 2.35
CA ASP A 645 11.96 -27.56 3.28
C ASP A 645 13.15 -26.67 2.89
N VAL A 646 13.48 -26.60 1.59
CA VAL A 646 14.50 -25.66 1.07
C VAL A 646 14.11 -24.20 1.29
N GLN A 647 12.85 -23.82 1.05
CA GLN A 647 12.38 -22.45 1.31
C GLN A 647 12.39 -22.09 2.81
N VAL A 648 12.07 -23.03 3.70
CA VAL A 648 12.12 -22.83 5.15
C VAL A 648 13.58 -22.59 5.58
N LYS A 649 14.52 -23.44 5.14
CA LYS A 649 15.95 -23.28 5.45
C LYS A 649 16.50 -21.92 5.01
N ALA A 650 16.25 -21.52 3.75
CA ALA A 650 16.66 -20.22 3.24
C ALA A 650 16.04 -19.05 4.03
N LYS A 651 14.77 -19.15 4.46
CA LYS A 651 14.14 -18.14 5.32
C LYS A 651 14.73 -18.10 6.73
N THR A 652 15.06 -19.25 7.32
CA THR A 652 15.74 -19.33 8.62
C THR A 652 17.13 -18.71 8.57
N GLU A 653 17.92 -18.98 7.52
CA GLU A 653 19.24 -18.38 7.32
C GLU A 653 19.16 -16.84 7.17
N LEU A 654 18.22 -16.34 6.37
CA LEU A 654 17.96 -14.90 6.24
C LEU A 654 17.51 -14.26 7.57
N LEU A 655 16.68 -14.95 8.34
CA LEU A 655 16.19 -14.45 9.63
C LEU A 655 17.32 -14.39 10.67
N LEU A 656 18.15 -15.44 10.77
CA LEU A 656 19.35 -15.45 11.61
C LEU A 656 20.34 -14.33 11.22
N SER A 657 20.53 -14.09 9.92
CA SER A 657 21.35 -12.98 9.43
C SER A 657 20.78 -11.61 9.82
N ALA A 658 19.45 -11.44 9.75
CA ALA A 658 18.77 -10.21 10.15
C ALA A 658 18.80 -10.00 11.68
N GLU A 659 18.72 -11.06 12.48
CA GLU A 659 18.87 -11.02 13.93
C GLU A 659 20.30 -10.67 14.35
N ALA A 660 21.31 -11.29 13.71
CA ALA A 660 22.72 -10.95 13.94
C ALA A 660 23.02 -9.48 13.60
N SER A 661 22.49 -8.97 12.48
CA SER A 661 22.60 -7.56 12.11
C SER A 661 21.94 -6.62 13.14
N LYS A 662 20.72 -6.94 13.60
CA LYS A 662 20.03 -6.17 14.66
C LYS A 662 20.73 -6.27 16.02
N ALA A 663 21.37 -7.39 16.34
CA ALA A 663 22.18 -7.54 17.55
C ALA A 663 23.43 -6.66 17.50
N ALA A 664 24.13 -6.61 16.37
CA ALA A 664 25.25 -5.71 16.15
C ALA A 664 24.84 -4.24 16.25
N GLN A 665 23.75 -3.83 15.59
CA GLN A 665 23.20 -2.47 15.70
C GLN A 665 22.81 -2.09 17.13
N ARG A 666 22.24 -3.02 17.91
CA ARG A 666 21.92 -2.79 19.33
C ARG A 666 23.17 -2.59 20.18
N ALA A 667 24.23 -3.38 19.94
CA ALA A 667 25.50 -3.24 20.65
C ALA A 667 26.18 -1.90 20.33
N ASP A 668 26.16 -1.48 19.07
CA ASP A 668 26.71 -0.21 18.61
C ASP A 668 25.96 1.00 19.22
N LEU A 669 24.63 0.96 19.19
CA LEU A 669 23.79 1.98 19.85
C LEU A 669 23.97 2.01 21.36
N GLN A 670 24.20 0.87 22.02
CA GLN A 670 24.51 0.82 23.45
C GLN A 670 25.88 1.45 23.75
N ASN A 671 26.91 1.12 22.98
CA ASN A 671 28.24 1.74 23.12
C ASN A 671 28.17 3.27 22.95
N HIS A 672 27.38 3.75 21.98
CA HIS A 672 27.13 5.18 21.79
C HIS A 672 26.36 5.82 22.95
N LEU A 673 25.32 5.15 23.47
CA LEU A 673 24.58 5.60 24.65
C LEU A 673 25.49 5.70 25.89
N ASP A 674 26.29 4.67 26.16
CA ASP A 674 27.22 4.62 27.28
C ASP A 674 28.28 5.72 27.16
N THR A 675 28.84 5.92 25.96
CA THR A 675 29.80 7.01 25.68
C THR A 675 29.18 8.39 25.92
N ALA A 676 27.92 8.58 25.50
CA ALA A 676 27.19 9.82 25.76
C ALA A 676 26.89 10.04 27.25
N GLN A 677 26.56 8.98 28.00
CA GLN A 677 26.35 9.04 29.45
C GLN A 677 27.62 9.42 30.21
N HIS A 678 28.77 8.81 29.88
CA HIS A 678 30.06 9.19 30.49
C HIS A 678 30.40 10.65 30.18
N THR A 679 30.24 11.08 28.92
CA THR A 679 30.47 12.48 28.49
C THR A 679 29.57 13.46 29.25
N LEU A 680 28.29 13.11 29.44
CA LEU A 680 27.33 13.91 30.21
C LEU A 680 27.71 13.97 31.70
N GLN A 681 28.15 12.86 32.28
CA GLN A 681 28.59 12.79 33.68
C GLN A 681 29.84 13.65 33.92
N ASP A 682 30.81 13.65 33.00
CA ASP A 682 31.98 14.53 33.06
C ASP A 682 31.59 16.00 32.94
N LYS A 683 30.66 16.34 32.04
CA LYS A 683 30.14 17.72 31.91
C LYS A 683 29.34 18.16 33.12
N GLN A 684 28.61 17.26 33.79
CA GLN A 684 27.97 17.56 35.07
C GLN A 684 29.01 17.80 36.18
N GLN A 685 30.12 17.07 36.21
CA GLN A 685 31.22 17.33 37.15
C GLN A 685 31.93 18.66 36.89
N GLU A 686 32.14 19.04 35.62
CA GLU A 686 32.64 20.37 35.25
C GLU A 686 31.67 21.47 35.70
N LEU A 687 30.38 21.33 35.41
CA LEU A 687 29.34 22.28 35.80
C LEU A 687 29.29 22.47 37.32
N ASN A 688 29.35 21.38 38.09
CA ASN A 688 29.38 21.42 39.55
C ASN A 688 30.63 22.16 40.07
N LYS A 689 31.81 21.97 39.45
CA LYS A 689 33.05 22.70 39.79
C LYS A 689 32.91 24.20 39.50
N VAL A 690 32.32 24.57 38.37
CA VAL A 690 32.08 25.97 37.99
C VAL A 690 31.06 26.63 38.93
N SER A 691 30.00 25.93 39.33
CA SER A 691 29.04 26.43 40.34
C SER A 691 29.76 26.76 41.65
N VAL A 692 30.54 25.84 42.20
CA VAL A 692 31.29 26.07 43.45
C VAL A 692 32.29 27.23 43.33
N GLN A 693 32.88 27.45 42.15
CA GLN A 693 33.73 28.62 41.89
C GLN A 693 32.92 29.93 41.83
N LEU A 694 31.73 29.91 41.24
CA LEU A 694 30.81 31.05 41.19
C LEU A 694 30.28 31.40 42.59
N ASP A 695 29.94 30.40 43.41
CA ASP A 695 29.52 30.59 44.80
C ASP A 695 30.64 31.24 45.63
N GLN A 696 31.88 30.77 45.47
CA GLN A 696 33.07 31.37 46.12
C GLN A 696 33.38 32.79 45.62
N ALA A 697 33.14 33.09 44.34
CA ALA A 697 33.30 34.44 43.79
C ALA A 697 32.20 35.39 44.32
N THR A 698 30.96 34.90 44.43
CA THR A 698 29.81 35.63 44.96
C THR A 698 29.99 35.94 46.44
N ALA A 699 30.44 34.97 47.25
CA ALA A 699 30.78 35.20 48.65
C ALA A 699 31.84 36.30 48.81
N LYS A 700 32.95 36.22 48.05
CA LYS A 700 34.00 37.25 48.05
C LYS A 700 33.51 38.62 47.57
N LEU A 701 32.53 38.67 46.67
CA LEU A 701 31.91 39.92 46.24
C LEU A 701 31.07 40.53 47.37
N ASN A 702 30.31 39.71 48.09
CA ASN A 702 29.53 40.15 49.26
C ASN A 702 30.46 40.66 50.38
N ASP A 703 31.54 39.93 50.71
CA ASP A 703 32.58 40.38 51.66
C ASP A 703 33.11 41.78 51.30
N LYS A 704 33.27 42.06 50.00
CA LYS A 704 33.73 43.37 49.49
C LYS A 704 32.63 44.43 49.50
N GLN A 705 31.37 44.08 49.25
CA GLN A 705 30.25 45.00 49.39
C GLN A 705 30.03 45.42 50.84
N GLU A 706 30.09 44.48 51.80
CA GLU A 706 30.02 44.79 53.23
C GLU A 706 31.20 45.66 53.67
N TYR A 707 32.42 45.36 53.21
CA TYR A 707 33.59 46.20 53.49
C TYR A 707 33.47 47.62 52.90
N CYS A 708 32.94 47.76 51.69
CA CYS A 708 32.66 49.07 51.09
C CYS A 708 31.58 49.83 51.87
N ALA A 709 30.49 49.18 52.27
CA ALA A 709 29.45 49.80 53.10
C ALA A 709 30.01 50.25 54.46
N GLN A 710 30.90 49.48 55.09
CA GLN A 710 31.57 49.90 56.32
C GLN A 710 32.51 51.10 56.08
N LEU A 711 33.21 51.17 54.94
CA LEU A 711 33.99 52.35 54.57
C LEU A 711 33.10 53.58 54.31
N GLU A 712 31.93 53.43 53.70
CA GLU A 712 30.96 54.51 53.50
C GLU A 712 30.42 55.04 54.84
N VAL A 713 30.09 54.16 55.79
CA VAL A 713 29.71 54.53 57.16
C VAL A 713 30.85 55.28 57.86
N ASN A 714 32.07 54.75 57.83
CA ASN A 714 33.23 55.40 58.43
C ASN A 714 33.48 56.79 57.81
N LEU A 715 33.36 56.91 56.49
CA LEU A 715 33.56 58.16 55.75
C LEU A 715 32.44 59.17 56.02
N LYS A 716 31.21 58.72 56.28
CA LYS A 716 30.11 59.55 56.78
C LYS A 716 30.40 60.07 58.20
N GLU A 717 30.86 59.21 59.11
CA GLU A 717 31.28 59.65 60.46
C GLU A 717 32.42 60.69 60.40
N TYR A 718 33.41 60.50 59.51
CA TYR A 718 34.49 61.47 59.35
C TYR A 718 33.98 62.83 58.82
N LYS A 719 33.01 62.83 57.89
CA LYS A 719 32.35 64.06 57.42
C LYS A 719 31.55 64.76 58.54
N GLU A 720 30.82 64.00 59.35
CA GLU A 720 30.07 64.55 60.49
C GLU A 720 31.00 65.13 61.56
N LYS A 721 32.12 64.47 61.84
CA LYS A 721 33.19 64.97 62.73
C LYS A 721 33.88 66.21 62.16
N HIS A 722 34.12 66.27 60.85
CA HIS A 722 34.67 67.45 60.17
C HIS A 722 33.74 68.65 60.29
N LEU A 723 32.45 68.47 59.96
CA LEU A 723 31.43 69.51 60.05
C LEU A 723 31.28 70.07 61.47
N TYR A 724 31.35 69.21 62.50
CA TYR A 724 31.36 69.64 63.90
C TYR A 724 32.61 70.46 64.26
N LEU A 725 33.79 70.10 63.73
CA LEU A 725 35.02 70.87 63.94
C LEU A 725 35.03 72.20 63.17
N GLU A 726 34.43 72.25 61.99
CA GLU A 726 34.20 73.49 61.24
C GLU A 726 33.27 74.42 62.02
N GLN A 727 32.08 73.96 62.44
CA GLN A 727 31.13 74.73 63.26
C GLN A 727 31.79 75.25 64.54
N LYS A 728 32.56 74.42 65.26
CA LYS A 728 33.30 74.83 66.45
C LYS A 728 34.40 75.85 66.15
N THR A 729 35.00 75.80 64.96
CA THR A 729 35.99 76.79 64.50
C THR A 729 35.31 78.11 64.15
N GLU A 730 34.13 78.08 63.55
CA GLU A 730 33.28 79.26 63.30
C GLU A 730 32.81 79.90 64.61
N GLU A 731 32.38 79.12 65.61
CA GLU A 731 32.06 79.61 66.96
C GLU A 731 33.26 80.32 67.61
N LEU A 732 34.45 79.70 67.57
CA LEU A 732 35.67 80.28 68.14
C LEU A 732 36.14 81.53 67.37
N GLN A 733 35.98 81.58 66.04
CA GLN A 733 36.22 82.80 65.25
C GLN A 733 35.17 83.89 65.52
N GLY A 734 33.94 83.51 65.89
CA GLY A 734 32.89 84.42 66.35
C GLY A 734 33.18 85.02 67.73
N GLN A 735 33.81 84.26 68.63
CA GLN A 735 34.27 84.71 69.96
C GLN A 735 35.58 85.53 69.92
N LEU A 736 36.28 85.54 68.79
CA LEU A 736 37.52 86.30 68.54
C LEU A 736 37.29 87.66 67.84
N LYS A 737 36.03 88.09 67.71
CA LYS A 737 35.60 89.36 67.08
C LYS A 737 34.80 90.21 68.06
#